data_AF-W2W918-F1
#
_entry.id   AF-W2W918-F1
#
_cell.length_a   1.000
_cell.length_b   1.000
_cell.length_c   1.000
_cell.angle_alpha   90.00
_cell.angle_beta   90.00
_cell.angle_gamma   90.00
#
_symmetry.space_group_name_H-M   'P 1'
#
loop_
_entity.id
_entity.type
_entity.pdbx_description
1 polymer ?
#
loop_
_entity_poly.entity_id
_entity_poly.type
_entity_poly.pdbx_seq_one_letter_code
_entity_poly.pdbx_strand_id
1 'polypeptide(L)'
;MEDNELLNAVFRFKYKTPSDRQEAAVCEELVKLFAAFVANVEAVEMPGHKCGDVEPLADNRVVPASAFTVHEVEVLQHTAQRLTASKGRHKRGDVWYDPWLPKYGCVLQRSQKNAVETAVQVVSVDGWERTLHFLPTGVCVHSAVPSTHRPHIPQCCAVLDTELEAKFSSVFNSQLRKAQRSKGSERSAATNELGHQKTPQFIAAVVKRSVASLMENAPDIGNVTFVAQGGTTDVGQHTGGRARDTCWALVQEVIARNLSCEPGLFRKTMVAMKLKLLQEAVDKTEHVCCGDSINLEEGCARVDDLFYMLQVVVQNTLELLECKYDVSAIKGQCVGVRSRIDEFVNVLNRQTASRYVLPKDTILELLNKLTSEIEMVSPKRIKDSDNSESTEERHERAWKNLEGCYYLNGVSCTLGELLRWEKSHGCPATYSSILILRTFEAFMFEKSLRLTSDDVHGHLYSLENIQTLVTRYQQCLKQWRQLPRMTSVLNVEQRSREMLVIWVAFCLVHHTCIDEVPLCAEYNIALDWRDLKVAVLRDRAATSALQRVATYIRGWNDTIRGTPLFHLTNQEPTFEFGRRFGLSSTSMINAYNREVEIWDAYVRGQWSVIENKKREAAQLRADINLQNQNLVTKQQQLANEEERLRQEYARNVSNHWHYYPKSAVKTQLERDIQQANSVIRNKEAALSRSLAVPRYLVRPLPQATNDAIQVIFMLTMPRNIEILGNLCLTAQRALVPAQATSEMTRLPALSPTTWLQFYSGHASSRALLPATSKVFTANPAPFSCPRSLGPKSVDNLYSLAQYSSECVWNPTLYGTTLTWTDSFGNKLDPFAATEASVINSYVETMPKGFHQFQWMNTWPGQDDTRGNMVYANLHQQPEDFEKSAFIALGSLRAFPNQQYRKLQWALLGDILPWSNPCVEVIVRQSLYQLGVLTDEVSPQLLWRFDMLKGARVWTRSVLRLRERPKNLHRLRATLRMSRFSASWRVMRRSTRSMHDDL
;
A
#
# COMPACT_ATOMS: atom_id res chain seq x y z
N MET A 1 37.95 39.03 22.12
CA MET A 1 36.86 38.13 21.69
C MET A 1 37.03 37.93 20.20
N GLU A 2 36.91 36.72 19.67
CA GLU A 2 37.04 36.53 18.21
C GLU A 2 35.89 37.25 17.49
N ASP A 3 36.17 37.86 16.33
CA ASP A 3 35.18 38.63 15.57
C ASP A 3 33.89 37.83 15.30
N ASN A 4 34.01 36.52 15.06
CA ASN A 4 32.89 35.61 14.84
C ASN A 4 31.99 35.42 16.07
N GLU A 5 32.56 35.45 17.28
CA GLU A 5 31.78 35.36 18.53
C GLU A 5 30.98 36.64 18.78
N LEU A 6 31.57 37.79 18.48
CA LEU A 6 30.91 39.10 18.58
C LEU A 6 29.76 39.22 17.56
N LEU A 7 29.97 38.78 16.32
CA LEU A 7 28.90 38.71 15.31
C LEU A 7 27.78 37.77 15.73
N ASN A 8 28.10 36.61 16.32
CA ASN A 8 27.08 35.69 16.81
C ASN A 8 26.29 36.27 18.00
N ALA A 9 26.91 37.09 18.86
CA ALA A 9 26.21 37.79 19.94
C ALA A 9 25.21 38.85 19.41
N VAL A 10 25.57 39.57 18.33
CA VAL A 10 24.73 40.63 17.73
C VAL A 10 23.63 40.07 16.82
N PHE A 11 23.96 39.09 15.97
CA PHE A 11 23.06 38.55 14.94
C PHE A 11 22.33 37.27 15.35
N ARG A 12 22.90 36.47 16.26
CA ARG A 12 22.33 35.21 16.75
C ARG A 12 22.03 34.22 15.62
N PHE A 13 23.08 33.62 15.05
CA PHE A 13 22.92 32.70 13.92
C PHE A 13 22.07 31.47 14.33
N LYS A 14 21.03 31.16 13.56
CA LYS A 14 20.10 30.04 13.86
C LYS A 14 20.75 28.66 13.79
N TYR A 15 21.86 28.54 13.10
CA TYR A 15 22.60 27.29 12.95
C TYR A 15 23.93 27.27 13.72
N LYS A 16 24.23 28.30 14.51
CA LYS A 16 25.36 28.26 15.44
C LYS A 16 24.86 28.14 16.87
N THR A 17 25.74 27.63 17.70
CA THR A 17 25.52 27.57 19.14
C THR A 17 25.42 29.00 19.68
N PRO A 18 24.36 29.33 20.43
CA PRO A 18 24.21 30.63 21.10
C PRO A 18 25.35 30.88 22.09
N SER A 19 25.67 32.14 22.35
CA SER A 19 26.63 32.49 23.40
C SER A 19 26.02 32.20 24.78
N ASP A 20 26.64 31.31 25.55
CA ASP A 20 26.30 31.10 26.96
C ASP A 20 27.08 32.05 27.91
N ARG A 21 27.90 32.94 27.35
CA ARG A 21 28.79 33.80 28.14
C ARG A 21 28.02 34.93 28.79
N GLN A 22 27.82 34.82 30.09
CA GLN A 22 27.26 35.88 30.95
C GLN A 22 28.40 36.59 31.71
N GLU A 23 29.32 37.23 31.00
CA GLU A 23 30.49 37.90 31.59
C GLU A 23 30.44 39.42 31.36
N ALA A 24 30.83 40.22 32.35
CA ALA A 24 30.88 41.68 32.25
C ALA A 24 31.75 42.15 31.08
N ALA A 25 32.89 41.49 30.84
CA ALA A 25 33.79 41.79 29.73
C ALA A 25 33.09 41.69 28.35
N VAL A 26 32.10 40.81 28.18
CA VAL A 26 31.35 40.70 26.91
C VAL A 26 30.45 41.92 26.72
N CYS A 27 29.80 42.41 27.77
CA CYS A 27 29.03 43.66 27.73
C CYS A 27 29.94 44.86 27.39
N GLU A 28 31.13 44.92 27.99
CA GLU A 28 32.11 45.99 27.73
C GLU A 28 32.60 45.99 26.28
N GLU A 29 32.89 44.82 25.70
CA GLU A 29 33.26 44.71 24.28
C GLU A 29 32.11 45.10 23.33
N LEU A 30 30.87 44.74 23.65
CA LEU A 30 29.69 45.16 22.89
C LEU A 30 29.44 46.67 22.98
N VAL A 31 29.74 47.29 24.12
CA VAL A 31 29.72 48.74 24.31
C VAL A 31 30.82 49.43 23.49
N LYS A 32 32.04 48.87 23.47
CA LYS A 32 33.12 49.37 22.61
C LYS A 32 32.75 49.29 21.13
N LEU A 33 32.08 48.22 20.71
CA LEU A 33 31.57 48.07 19.35
C LEU A 33 30.59 49.19 18.98
N PHE A 34 29.64 49.47 19.88
CA PHE A 34 28.70 50.58 19.69
C PHE A 34 29.41 51.94 19.65
N ALA A 35 30.35 52.21 20.56
CA ALA A 35 31.11 53.46 20.59
C ALA A 35 31.97 53.64 19.32
N ALA A 36 32.59 52.57 18.83
CA ALA A 36 33.36 52.59 17.59
C ALA A 36 32.45 52.82 16.36
N PHE A 37 31.23 52.28 16.36
CA PHE A 37 30.25 52.61 15.33
C PHE A 37 29.90 54.11 15.37
N VAL A 38 29.52 54.64 16.52
CA VAL A 38 29.13 56.06 16.71
C VAL A 38 30.25 57.03 16.31
N ALA A 39 31.51 56.71 16.62
CA ALA A 39 32.66 57.53 16.25
C ALA A 39 32.86 57.66 14.72
N ASN A 40 32.31 56.73 13.94
CA ASN A 40 32.39 56.70 12.48
C ASN A 40 31.08 57.12 11.79
N VAL A 41 30.10 57.63 12.53
CA VAL A 41 28.85 58.14 11.94
C VAL A 41 29.08 59.58 11.45
N GLU A 42 28.88 59.82 10.17
CA GLU A 42 28.94 61.17 9.58
C GLU A 42 27.63 61.93 9.82
N ALA A 43 27.75 63.18 10.27
CA ALA A 43 26.63 64.07 10.48
C ALA A 43 26.28 64.82 9.20
N VAL A 44 24.98 64.90 8.88
CA VAL A 44 24.47 65.67 7.75
C VAL A 44 23.72 66.90 8.27
N GLU A 45 23.98 68.08 7.68
CA GLU A 45 23.22 69.29 7.96
C GLU A 45 21.83 69.20 7.32
N MET A 46 20.79 69.10 8.16
CA MET A 46 19.40 69.14 7.72
C MET A 46 18.64 70.24 8.47
N PRO A 47 18.19 71.31 7.79
CA PRO A 47 17.49 72.43 8.44
C PRO A 47 16.22 71.95 9.17
N GLY A 48 16.01 72.40 10.41
CA GLY A 48 14.77 72.14 11.17
C GLY A 48 14.63 70.75 11.82
N HIS A 49 15.63 69.88 11.72
CA HIS A 49 15.54 68.49 12.22
C HIS A 49 16.19 68.33 13.61
N LYS A 50 15.62 68.96 14.64
CA LYS A 50 15.96 68.66 16.04
C LYS A 50 15.03 67.57 16.57
N CYS A 51 15.56 66.65 17.38
CA CYS A 51 14.74 65.70 18.11
C CYS A 51 14.03 66.51 19.21
N GLY A 52 12.70 66.63 19.14
CA GLY A 52 11.94 67.41 20.13
C GLY A 52 11.59 66.57 21.35
N ASP A 53 11.68 67.17 22.54
CA ASP A 53 11.23 66.57 23.82
C ASP A 53 9.67 66.61 24.00
N VAL A 54 8.90 66.96 22.96
CA VAL A 54 7.49 67.41 23.09
C VAL A 54 6.57 66.75 22.06
N GLU A 55 6.35 65.43 22.19
CA GLU A 55 5.12 64.64 21.88
C GLU A 55 5.49 63.18 21.52
N PRO A 56 4.82 62.14 22.06
CA PRO A 56 5.41 60.79 22.12
C PRO A 56 5.02 59.83 20.99
N LEU A 57 4.31 60.27 19.94
CA LEU A 57 3.76 59.39 18.90
C LEU A 57 3.71 60.00 17.48
N ALA A 58 4.40 61.10 17.21
CA ALA A 58 4.28 61.79 15.93
C ALA A 58 5.62 62.32 15.41
N ASP A 59 6.61 61.44 15.20
CA ASP A 59 7.66 61.72 14.23
C ASP A 59 7.08 61.68 12.80
N ASN A 60 6.45 62.78 12.38
CA ASN A 60 5.87 62.95 11.04
C ASN A 60 6.93 63.27 9.96
N ARG A 61 8.23 63.12 10.27
CA ARG A 61 9.31 63.43 9.33
C ARG A 61 9.56 62.22 8.44
N VAL A 62 9.70 62.43 7.13
CA VAL A 62 10.30 61.45 6.21
C VAL A 62 11.81 61.51 6.42
N VAL A 63 12.30 60.91 7.51
CA VAL A 63 13.73 60.91 7.84
C VAL A 63 14.42 59.84 7.00
N PRO A 64 15.49 60.16 6.24
CA PRO A 64 16.33 59.14 5.62
C PRO A 64 16.92 58.24 6.70
N ALA A 65 16.61 56.96 6.65
CA ALA A 65 17.13 55.98 7.61
C ALA A 65 18.66 55.81 7.51
N SER A 66 19.25 56.19 6.37
CA SER A 66 20.68 56.04 6.09
C SER A 66 21.56 57.21 6.54
N ALA A 67 20.99 58.36 6.92
CA ALA A 67 21.76 59.57 7.26
C ALA A 67 21.42 60.04 8.67
N PHE A 68 22.41 60.47 9.44
CA PHE A 68 22.20 60.98 10.80
C PHE A 68 22.36 62.51 10.83
N THR A 69 21.43 63.21 11.46
CA THR A 69 21.54 64.67 11.62
C THR A 69 22.62 65.01 12.65
N VAL A 70 23.17 66.22 12.60
CA VAL A 70 24.14 66.72 13.61
C VAL A 70 23.66 66.47 15.03
N HIS A 71 22.38 66.74 15.30
CA HIS A 71 21.80 66.52 16.61
C HIS A 71 21.64 65.03 16.98
N GLU A 72 21.27 64.16 16.03
CA GLU A 72 21.22 62.70 16.28
C GLU A 72 22.62 62.14 16.59
N VAL A 73 23.65 62.62 15.89
CA VAL A 73 25.04 62.24 16.13
C VAL A 73 25.51 62.74 17.50
N GLU A 74 25.19 63.98 17.89
CA GLU A 74 25.47 64.50 19.24
C GLU A 74 24.85 63.63 20.35
N VAL A 75 23.57 63.24 20.18
CA VAL A 75 22.87 62.35 21.13
C VAL A 75 23.51 60.97 21.19
N LEU A 76 23.92 60.42 20.05
CA LEU A 76 24.62 59.14 19.98
C LEU A 76 26.02 59.20 20.62
N GLN A 77 26.77 60.27 20.36
CA GLN A 77 28.10 60.50 20.95
C GLN A 77 28.01 60.65 22.46
N HIS A 78 27.03 61.39 22.96
CA HIS A 78 26.79 61.53 24.40
C HIS A 78 26.37 60.19 25.03
N THR A 79 25.56 59.38 24.33
CA THR A 79 25.18 58.03 24.78
C THR A 79 26.40 57.09 24.83
N ALA A 80 27.25 57.13 23.80
CA ALA A 80 28.50 56.35 23.76
C ALA A 80 29.47 56.78 24.87
N GLN A 81 29.57 58.07 25.16
CA GLN A 81 30.38 58.60 26.28
C GLN A 81 29.87 58.10 27.63
N ARG A 82 28.55 58.11 27.89
CA ARG A 82 27.95 57.57 29.12
C ARG A 82 28.22 56.08 29.33
N LEU A 83 28.17 55.32 28.24
CA LEU A 83 28.43 53.87 28.24
C LEU A 83 29.92 53.53 28.44
N THR A 84 30.82 54.40 28.00
CA THR A 84 32.29 54.21 28.07
C THR A 84 32.97 54.99 29.21
N ALA A 85 32.19 55.76 29.99
CA ALA A 85 32.70 56.60 31.06
C ALA A 85 33.53 55.80 32.09
N SER A 86 34.79 56.22 32.27
CA SER A 86 35.70 55.61 33.24
C SER A 86 35.51 56.19 34.65
N LYS A 87 36.11 55.52 35.65
CA LYS A 87 36.02 55.82 37.11
C LYS A 87 36.72 57.14 37.49
N GLY A 88 36.25 58.27 36.96
CA GLY A 88 36.72 59.62 37.25
C GLY A 88 35.78 60.41 38.17
N ARG A 89 36.08 61.69 38.44
CA ARG A 89 35.14 62.59 39.14
C ARG A 89 33.94 62.89 38.25
N HIS A 90 32.75 62.49 38.71
CA HIS A 90 31.49 62.71 38.01
C HIS A 90 30.93 64.11 38.28
N LYS A 91 30.46 64.80 37.23
CA LYS A 91 29.79 66.11 37.30
C LYS A 91 28.27 65.93 37.39
N ARG A 92 27.57 67.01 37.77
CA ARG A 92 26.09 67.02 37.79
C ARG A 92 25.55 66.65 36.41
N GLY A 93 24.68 65.64 36.35
CA GLY A 93 24.08 65.11 35.12
C GLY A 93 24.80 63.90 34.54
N ASP A 94 25.96 63.51 35.07
CA ASP A 94 26.70 62.33 34.61
C ASP A 94 25.93 61.05 34.90
N VAL A 95 25.92 60.15 33.92
CA VAL A 95 25.34 58.81 34.02
C VAL A 95 26.40 57.80 33.61
N TRP A 96 26.62 56.78 34.45
CA TRP A 96 27.58 55.71 34.17
C TRP A 96 27.05 54.35 34.64
N TYR A 97 27.67 53.28 34.14
CA TYR A 97 27.23 51.90 34.32
C TYR A 97 28.34 51.05 34.95
N ASP A 98 28.22 50.76 36.24
CA ASP A 98 29.18 49.91 36.97
C ASP A 98 28.57 49.32 38.27
N PRO A 99 28.54 47.99 38.46
CA PRO A 99 29.06 46.94 37.57
C PRO A 99 28.02 46.38 36.59
N TRP A 100 28.51 45.83 35.47
CA TRP A 100 27.75 44.96 34.58
C TRP A 100 27.52 43.59 35.22
N LEU A 101 26.27 43.17 35.33
CA LEU A 101 25.88 41.93 36.02
C LEU A 101 25.02 41.01 35.13
N PRO A 102 25.52 40.60 33.93
CA PRO A 102 24.75 39.77 33.00
C PRO A 102 24.31 38.43 33.59
N LYS A 103 25.05 37.85 34.56
CA LYS A 103 24.65 36.63 35.30
C LYS A 103 23.36 36.77 36.11
N TYR A 104 22.91 38.01 36.30
CA TYR A 104 21.68 38.38 36.99
C TYR A 104 20.71 39.11 36.07
N GLY A 105 21.03 39.24 34.76
CA GLY A 105 20.18 39.91 33.79
C GLY A 105 20.06 41.44 33.97
N CYS A 106 21.01 42.07 34.65
CA CYS A 106 20.95 43.51 34.95
C CYS A 106 22.30 44.24 34.97
N VAL A 107 22.24 45.58 35.07
CA VAL A 107 23.38 46.48 35.28
C VAL A 107 22.99 47.58 36.26
N LEU A 108 23.96 48.07 37.05
CA LEU A 108 23.74 49.24 37.90
C LEU A 108 23.98 50.52 37.11
N GLN A 109 22.93 51.32 36.97
CA GLN A 109 23.04 52.70 36.50
C GLN A 109 23.24 53.62 37.71
N ARG A 110 24.24 54.48 37.63
CA ARG A 110 24.43 55.59 38.57
C ARG A 110 24.23 56.91 37.87
N SER A 111 23.57 57.85 38.53
CA SER A 111 23.24 59.16 37.95
C SER A 111 23.46 60.26 38.97
N GLN A 112 24.38 61.19 38.67
CA GLN A 112 24.70 62.32 39.54
C GLN A 112 23.59 63.38 39.45
N LYS A 113 22.70 63.46 40.44
CA LYS A 113 21.53 64.36 40.43
C LYS A 113 21.93 65.82 40.67
N ASN A 114 22.83 66.05 41.62
CA ASN A 114 23.39 67.36 41.96
C ASN A 114 24.85 67.18 42.44
N ALA A 115 25.48 68.22 43.01
CA ALA A 115 26.87 68.14 43.43
C ALA A 115 27.14 67.14 44.58
N VAL A 116 26.09 66.69 45.27
CA VAL A 116 26.19 65.91 46.51
C VAL A 116 25.51 64.54 46.40
N GLU A 117 24.50 64.40 45.55
CA GLU A 117 23.64 63.21 45.46
C GLU A 117 23.83 62.40 44.17
N THR A 118 23.97 61.09 44.34
CA THR A 118 24.05 60.07 43.29
C THR A 118 22.89 59.08 43.42
N ALA A 119 22.05 58.96 42.39
CA ALA A 119 20.99 57.96 42.35
C ALA A 119 21.52 56.62 41.81
N VAL A 120 21.19 55.52 42.47
CA VAL A 120 21.52 54.15 42.05
C VAL A 120 20.26 53.42 41.61
N GLN A 121 20.28 52.95 40.36
CA GLN A 121 19.14 52.27 39.73
C GLN A 121 19.58 50.92 39.15
N VAL A 122 18.69 49.93 39.21
CA VAL A 122 18.89 48.64 38.54
C VAL A 122 18.16 48.69 37.19
N VAL A 123 18.93 48.50 36.11
CA VAL A 123 18.41 48.35 34.74
C VAL A 123 18.45 46.87 34.39
N SER A 124 17.33 46.31 33.92
CA SER A 124 17.18 44.86 33.73
C SER A 124 16.40 44.53 32.46
N VAL A 125 16.62 43.32 31.94
CA VAL A 125 15.86 42.74 30.82
C VAL A 125 14.98 41.58 31.28
N ASP A 126 13.75 41.50 30.78
CA ASP A 126 12.81 40.42 31.08
C ASP A 126 11.90 40.07 29.88
N GLY A 127 10.92 39.17 30.07
CA GLY A 127 10.02 38.72 29.00
C GLY A 127 10.66 37.66 28.10
N TRP A 128 11.29 36.64 28.68
CA TRP A 128 12.09 35.68 27.94
C TRP A 128 11.26 34.68 27.11
N GLU A 129 11.55 34.57 25.82
CA GLU A 129 10.97 33.62 24.87
C GLU A 129 11.97 32.55 24.44
N ARG A 130 11.46 31.35 24.14
CA ARG A 130 12.26 30.22 23.69
C ARG A 130 12.60 30.33 22.21
N THR A 131 13.88 30.29 21.88
CA THR A 131 14.38 30.24 20.49
C THR A 131 15.07 28.90 20.21
N LEU A 132 14.83 28.36 19.01
CA LEU A 132 15.40 27.09 18.55
C LEU A 132 16.59 27.34 17.62
N HIS A 133 17.68 26.61 17.85
CA HIS A 133 18.89 26.60 17.02
C HIS A 133 19.10 25.19 16.47
N PHE A 134 19.40 25.08 15.17
CA PHE A 134 19.60 23.79 14.50
C PHE A 134 21.05 23.71 14.02
N LEU A 135 21.88 23.00 14.77
CA LEU A 135 23.32 22.91 14.47
C LEU A 135 23.57 22.10 13.18
N PRO A 136 24.72 22.27 12.51
CA PRO A 136 25.07 21.49 11.32
C PRO A 136 25.10 19.98 11.56
N THR A 137 25.33 19.57 12.81
CA THR A 137 25.27 18.18 13.28
C THR A 137 23.84 17.60 13.34
N GLY A 138 22.81 18.40 13.08
CA GLY A 138 21.40 18.02 13.22
C GLY A 138 20.85 18.13 14.65
N VAL A 139 21.70 18.49 15.62
CA VAL A 139 21.29 18.69 17.02
C VAL A 139 20.47 19.97 17.14
N CYS A 140 19.28 19.86 17.72
CA CYS A 140 18.46 21.02 18.09
C CYS A 140 18.87 21.51 19.49
N VAL A 141 19.26 22.78 19.58
CA VAL A 141 19.61 23.47 20.81
C VAL A 141 18.57 24.54 21.10
N HIS A 142 18.31 24.82 22.37
CA HIS A 142 17.36 25.85 22.79
C HIS A 142 18.09 26.96 23.52
N SER A 143 17.75 28.21 23.22
CA SER A 143 18.13 29.40 23.99
C SER A 143 16.88 30.16 24.42
N ALA A 144 17.05 31.11 25.33
CA ALA A 144 16.01 32.06 25.69
C ALA A 144 16.49 33.49 25.42
N VAL A 145 15.64 34.29 24.78
CA VAL A 145 15.90 35.69 24.42
C VAL A 145 14.74 36.59 24.86
N PRO A 146 14.96 37.87 25.21
CA PRO A 146 13.86 38.76 25.59
C PRO A 146 12.95 39.08 24.40
N SER A 147 11.63 38.98 24.59
CA SER A 147 10.61 39.14 23.55
C SER A 147 10.20 40.58 23.29
N THR A 148 10.37 41.46 24.28
CA THR A 148 9.99 42.87 24.18
C THR A 148 11.19 43.77 24.39
N HIS A 149 11.56 44.55 23.37
CA HIS A 149 12.50 45.67 23.49
C HIS A 149 11.77 46.93 23.96
N ARG A 150 10.85 46.79 24.93
CA ARG A 150 10.25 47.94 25.61
C ARG A 150 11.12 48.25 26.80
N PRO A 151 11.62 49.49 26.95
CA PRO A 151 12.51 49.82 28.05
C PRO A 151 11.81 49.56 29.37
N HIS A 152 12.39 48.70 30.20
CA HIS A 152 11.85 48.44 31.53
C HIS A 152 12.08 49.68 32.40
N ILE A 153 11.04 50.11 33.12
CA ILE A 153 11.18 51.23 34.05
C ILE A 153 12.26 50.84 35.07
N PRO A 154 13.33 51.65 35.22
CA PRO A 154 14.39 51.37 36.17
C PRO A 154 13.84 51.28 37.57
N GLN A 155 14.28 50.29 38.32
CA GLN A 155 14.01 50.27 39.75
C GLN A 155 15.01 51.21 40.44
N CYS A 156 14.54 52.39 40.85
CA CYS A 156 15.30 53.25 41.74
C CYS A 156 15.47 52.54 43.09
N CYS A 157 16.72 52.28 43.46
CA CYS A 157 17.03 51.49 44.66
C CYS A 157 17.51 52.38 45.81
N ALA A 158 18.24 53.46 45.52
CA ALA A 158 18.73 54.39 46.52
C ALA A 158 19.18 55.75 45.92
N VAL A 159 19.28 56.76 46.78
CA VAL A 159 20.01 58.01 46.53
C VAL A 159 21.08 58.12 47.61
N LEU A 160 22.33 58.31 47.19
CA LEU A 160 23.51 58.32 48.05
C LEU A 160 24.11 59.72 48.06
N ASP A 161 24.58 60.18 49.21
CA ASP A 161 25.46 61.35 49.25
C ASP A 161 26.90 60.99 48.80
N THR A 162 27.78 61.99 48.70
CA THR A 162 29.16 61.83 48.23
C THR A 162 30.00 60.92 49.11
N GLU A 163 29.72 60.87 50.42
CA GLU A 163 30.46 60.01 51.36
C GLU A 163 30.01 58.56 51.26
N LEU A 164 28.69 58.34 51.14
CA LEU A 164 28.08 57.02 50.97
C LEU A 164 28.42 56.40 49.61
N GLU A 165 28.44 57.19 48.52
CA GLU A 165 28.78 56.72 47.18
C GLU A 165 30.21 56.16 47.12
N ALA A 166 31.18 56.87 47.73
CA ALA A 166 32.58 56.44 47.77
C ALA A 166 32.77 55.07 48.45
N LYS A 167 31.93 54.75 49.45
CA LYS A 167 31.96 53.48 50.19
C LYS A 167 31.06 52.40 49.56
N PHE A 168 30.08 52.79 48.76
CA PHE A 168 29.04 51.91 48.20
C PHE A 168 29.61 50.73 47.43
N SER A 169 30.54 50.96 46.52
CA SER A 169 31.08 49.87 45.67
C SER A 169 31.78 48.77 46.48
N SER A 170 32.45 49.13 47.57
CA SER A 170 33.11 48.16 48.47
C SER A 170 32.08 47.34 49.25
N VAL A 171 31.09 48.02 49.84
CA VAL A 171 30.03 47.37 50.63
C VAL A 171 29.13 46.51 49.74
N PHE A 172 28.73 46.99 48.56
CA PHE A 172 27.96 46.22 47.58
C PHE A 172 28.68 44.93 47.18
N ASN A 173 29.97 45.01 46.84
CA ASN A 173 30.75 43.83 46.48
C ASN A 173 30.96 42.87 47.65
N SER A 174 31.00 43.37 48.89
CA SER A 174 31.08 42.53 50.09
C SER A 174 29.74 41.80 50.33
N GLN A 175 28.61 42.51 50.27
CA GLN A 175 27.27 41.94 50.45
C GLN A 175 26.93 40.94 49.33
N LEU A 176 27.26 41.26 48.07
CA LEU A 176 27.08 40.35 46.94
C LEU A 176 27.91 39.07 47.11
N ARG A 177 29.18 39.18 47.51
CA ARG A 177 30.05 38.01 47.79
C ARG A 177 29.54 37.19 48.98
N LYS A 178 29.03 37.83 50.02
CA LYS A 178 28.42 37.15 51.18
C LYS A 178 27.20 36.34 50.76
N ALA A 179 26.30 36.94 49.99
CA ALA A 179 25.11 36.27 49.48
C ALA A 179 25.45 35.13 48.49
N GLN A 180 26.47 35.27 47.65
CA GLN A 180 26.94 34.22 46.74
C GLN A 180 27.50 32.97 47.45
N ARG A 181 27.85 33.06 48.74
CA ARG A 181 28.41 31.93 49.53
C ARG A 181 27.33 31.06 50.18
N SER A 182 26.08 31.52 50.25
CA SER A 182 24.96 30.78 50.85
C SER A 182 24.63 29.52 50.03
N LYS A 183 24.50 28.35 50.69
CA LYS A 183 24.25 27.04 50.05
C LYS A 183 23.03 26.33 50.69
N GLY A 184 22.42 25.38 49.98
CA GLY A 184 21.34 24.56 50.52
C GLY A 184 20.06 25.34 50.83
N SER A 185 19.45 25.13 52.00
CA SER A 185 18.22 25.80 52.45
C SER A 185 18.37 27.31 52.62
N GLU A 186 19.59 27.80 52.90
CA GLU A 186 19.95 29.24 53.00
C GLU A 186 19.89 29.96 51.64
N ARG A 187 19.69 29.22 50.55
CA ARG A 187 19.52 29.76 49.20
C ARG A 187 18.06 30.12 48.88
N SER A 188 17.11 29.58 49.65
CA SER A 188 15.69 29.79 49.42
C SER A 188 15.26 31.17 49.94
N ALA A 189 14.38 31.86 49.22
CA ALA A 189 13.73 33.08 49.70
C ALA A 189 12.65 32.80 50.76
N ALA A 190 12.42 31.53 51.13
CA ALA A 190 11.35 31.10 52.02
C ALA A 190 11.47 31.59 53.48
N THR A 191 12.66 32.00 53.93
CA THR A 191 12.91 32.45 55.32
C THR A 191 13.02 33.98 55.47
N ASN A 192 12.62 34.77 54.47
CA ASN A 192 12.87 36.24 54.42
C ASN A 192 14.36 36.64 54.50
N GLU A 193 15.27 35.69 54.32
CA GLU A 193 16.71 35.93 54.17
C GLU A 193 17.08 36.12 52.68
N LEU A 194 18.18 36.82 52.40
CA LEU A 194 18.69 37.09 51.03
C LEU A 194 19.21 35.81 50.36
N GLY A 195 18.30 34.94 49.94
CA GLY A 195 18.63 33.73 49.17
C GLY A 195 19.24 34.08 47.81
N HIS A 196 20.33 33.39 47.43
CA HIS A 196 21.06 33.63 46.17
C HIS A 196 20.28 33.16 44.94
N GLN A 197 19.42 34.04 44.43
CA GLN A 197 18.73 33.92 43.15
C GLN A 197 19.49 34.67 42.06
N LYS A 198 19.44 34.18 40.81
CA LYS A 198 20.10 34.84 39.67
C LYS A 198 19.20 35.88 39.00
N THR A 199 18.39 36.61 39.76
CA THR A 199 17.40 37.56 39.25
C THR A 199 17.86 39.03 39.36
N PRO A 200 17.32 39.95 38.54
CA PRO A 200 17.50 41.38 38.74
C PRO A 200 17.01 41.89 40.11
N GLN A 201 15.89 41.34 40.60
CA GLN A 201 15.33 41.73 41.91
C GLN A 201 16.22 41.34 43.09
N PHE A 202 16.97 40.24 42.96
CA PHE A 202 18.00 39.90 43.93
C PHE A 202 19.07 41.01 44.01
N ILE A 203 19.54 41.52 42.87
CA ILE A 203 20.51 42.62 42.85
C ILE A 203 19.91 43.91 43.44
N ALA A 204 18.65 44.23 43.14
CA ALA A 204 17.96 45.38 43.75
C ALA A 204 17.91 45.27 45.28
N ALA A 205 17.65 44.08 45.83
CA ALA A 205 17.67 43.84 47.28
C ALA A 205 19.09 43.94 47.87
N VAL A 206 20.12 43.45 47.16
CA VAL A 206 21.53 43.63 47.57
C VAL A 206 21.92 45.11 47.59
N VAL A 207 21.48 45.91 46.62
CA VAL A 207 21.69 47.38 46.62
C VAL A 207 21.04 47.99 47.85
N LYS A 208 19.75 47.75 48.11
CA LYS A 208 19.03 48.31 49.26
C LYS A 208 19.67 47.93 50.59
N ARG A 209 20.10 46.68 50.76
CA ARG A 209 20.83 46.23 51.97
C ARG A 209 22.21 46.86 52.11
N SER A 210 22.90 47.09 51.00
CA SER A 210 24.21 47.76 51.02
C SER A 210 24.07 49.21 51.48
N VAL A 211 23.00 49.89 51.05
CA VAL A 211 22.70 51.26 51.48
C VAL A 211 22.27 51.31 52.94
N ALA A 212 21.36 50.42 53.36
CA ALA A 212 20.97 50.33 54.77
C ALA A 212 22.17 50.07 55.69
N SER A 213 23.08 49.16 55.32
CA SER A 213 24.32 48.90 56.08
C SER A 213 25.27 50.09 56.14
N LEU A 214 25.23 51.01 55.16
CA LEU A 214 25.99 52.25 55.20
C LEU A 214 25.30 53.32 56.08
N MET A 215 23.97 53.28 56.16
CA MET A 215 23.14 54.17 56.97
C MET A 215 22.99 53.71 58.42
N GLU A 216 23.24 52.44 58.76
CA GLU A 216 23.18 51.87 60.12
C GLU A 216 24.24 52.42 61.10
N ASN A 217 25.10 53.35 60.65
CA ASN A 217 25.87 54.24 61.54
C ASN A 217 25.06 55.50 61.97
N ALA A 218 23.79 55.63 61.58
CA ALA A 218 22.84 56.67 62.01
C ALA A 218 21.70 56.05 62.85
N PRO A 219 21.23 56.72 63.92
CA PRO A 219 20.72 56.01 65.10
C PRO A 219 19.28 55.45 65.05
N ASP A 220 18.54 55.53 63.94
CA ASP A 220 17.08 55.35 63.97
C ASP A 220 16.48 54.56 62.78
N ILE A 221 17.00 53.37 62.45
CA ILE A 221 16.27 52.42 61.58
C ILE A 221 16.41 50.99 62.12
N GLY A 222 15.38 50.50 62.81
CA GLY A 222 15.30 49.11 63.27
C GLY A 222 15.32 48.10 62.11
N ASN A 223 15.75 46.86 62.39
CA ASN A 223 15.92 45.73 61.44
C ASN A 223 14.86 45.66 60.32
N VAL A 224 15.07 46.37 59.21
CA VAL A 224 14.25 46.22 58.00
C VAL A 224 14.86 45.09 57.17
N THR A 225 14.18 43.94 57.10
CA THR A 225 14.57 42.84 56.19
C THR A 225 14.25 43.22 54.74
N PHE A 226 15.27 43.59 53.97
CA PHE A 226 15.13 43.85 52.53
C PHE A 226 15.11 42.52 51.76
N VAL A 227 13.91 42.02 51.47
CA VAL A 227 13.69 40.77 50.71
C VAL A 227 13.63 41.06 49.20
N ALA A 228 14.14 40.14 48.38
CA ALA A 228 13.96 40.20 46.93
C ALA A 228 12.48 40.05 46.57
N GLN A 229 11.92 41.03 45.85
CA GLN A 229 10.55 40.93 45.36
C GLN A 229 10.50 39.90 44.21
N GLY A 230 9.46 39.07 44.17
CA GLY A 230 9.21 38.16 43.05
C GLY A 230 8.86 38.93 41.76
N GLY A 231 8.82 38.22 40.63
CA GLY A 231 8.28 38.76 39.37
C GLY A 231 9.28 39.01 38.25
N THR A 232 10.59 38.83 38.47
CA THR A 232 11.59 38.82 37.38
C THR A 232 12.14 37.43 37.09
N THR A 233 12.40 37.12 35.82
CA THR A 233 12.88 35.80 35.39
C THR A 233 14.30 35.47 35.88
N ASP A 234 14.56 34.20 36.23
CA ASP A 234 15.81 33.76 36.88
C ASP A 234 17.11 33.90 36.09
N VAL A 235 17.23 34.08 34.78
CA VAL A 235 18.50 34.05 33.97
C VAL A 235 19.61 32.99 34.23
N GLY A 236 19.57 32.21 35.32
CA GLY A 236 20.47 31.13 35.68
C GLY A 236 20.00 29.75 35.20
N GLN A 237 20.76 28.72 35.59
CA GLN A 237 20.52 27.32 35.19
C GLN A 237 19.52 26.58 36.09
N HIS A 238 18.92 27.25 37.09
CA HIS A 238 18.07 26.58 38.10
C HIS A 238 16.79 25.98 37.55
N THR A 239 16.33 26.43 36.38
CA THR A 239 15.14 25.93 35.69
C THR A 239 15.43 24.79 34.69
N GLY A 240 16.67 24.29 34.62
CA GLY A 240 17.11 23.32 33.61
C GLY A 240 17.25 23.95 32.22
N GLY A 241 18.41 23.79 31.58
CA GLY A 241 18.69 24.33 30.24
C GLY A 241 19.98 25.16 30.14
N ARG A 242 20.21 25.76 28.97
CA ARG A 242 21.35 26.66 28.71
C ARG A 242 21.16 28.02 29.39
N ALA A 243 22.28 28.73 29.60
CA ALA A 243 22.24 30.09 30.11
C ALA A 243 21.44 31.00 29.15
N ARG A 244 20.71 31.98 29.69
CA ARG A 244 19.96 32.94 28.88
C ARG A 244 20.93 33.94 28.23
N ASP A 245 20.64 34.37 27.00
CA ASP A 245 21.48 35.34 26.28
C ASP A 245 21.22 36.77 26.79
N THR A 246 21.98 37.16 27.80
CA THR A 246 21.78 38.42 28.52
C THR A 246 22.64 39.55 27.96
N CYS A 247 23.89 39.31 27.56
CA CYS A 247 24.88 40.37 27.36
C CYS A 247 24.48 41.41 26.29
N TRP A 248 24.12 40.98 25.08
CA TRP A 248 23.70 41.91 24.02
C TRP A 248 22.35 42.57 24.32
N ALA A 249 21.41 41.82 24.88
CA ALA A 249 20.11 42.37 25.27
C ALA A 249 20.23 43.48 26.33
N LEU A 250 21.11 43.30 27.33
CA LEU A 250 21.39 44.34 28.33
C LEU A 250 22.00 45.59 27.68
N VAL A 251 22.97 45.43 26.78
CA VAL A 251 23.60 46.57 26.11
C VAL A 251 22.58 47.34 25.25
N GLN A 252 21.73 46.61 24.51
CA GLN A 252 20.64 47.22 23.74
C GLN A 252 19.66 48.00 24.62
N GLU A 253 19.29 47.45 25.79
CA GLU A 253 18.41 48.11 26.76
C GLU A 253 19.03 49.41 27.29
N VAL A 254 20.33 49.39 27.62
CA VAL A 254 21.03 50.59 28.09
C VAL A 254 21.15 51.64 26.98
N ILE A 255 21.43 51.24 25.74
CA ILE A 255 21.47 52.18 24.60
C ILE A 255 20.08 52.80 24.41
N ALA A 256 19.03 51.99 24.28
CA ALA A 256 17.66 52.46 24.04
C ALA A 256 17.19 53.48 25.09
N ARG A 257 17.61 53.28 26.34
CA ARG A 257 17.27 54.12 27.47
C ARG A 257 18.01 55.47 27.53
N ASN A 258 19.23 55.54 27.01
CA ASN A 258 20.03 56.77 27.03
C ASN A 258 19.79 57.67 25.83
N LEU A 259 19.12 57.15 24.80
CA LEU A 259 18.66 57.94 23.67
C LEU A 259 17.45 58.77 24.13
N SER A 260 17.58 60.10 24.07
CA SER A 260 16.53 61.06 24.42
C SER A 260 15.43 61.17 23.35
N CYS A 261 15.54 60.40 22.27
CA CYS A 261 14.65 60.41 21.11
C CYS A 261 13.68 59.20 21.12
N GLU A 262 12.54 59.30 20.43
CA GLU A 262 11.60 58.20 20.20
C GLU A 262 12.31 56.89 19.73
N PRO A 263 11.68 55.70 19.87
CA PRO A 263 12.25 54.40 19.49
C PRO A 263 12.83 54.32 18.06
N GLY A 264 12.46 55.25 17.19
CA GLY A 264 12.98 55.41 15.84
C GLY A 264 14.49 55.62 15.76
N LEU A 265 15.09 56.48 16.60
CA LEU A 265 16.56 56.70 16.57
C LEU A 265 17.31 55.43 17.00
N PHE A 266 16.80 54.73 18.01
CA PHE A 266 17.36 53.44 18.43
C PHE A 266 17.31 52.41 17.28
N ARG A 267 16.15 52.23 16.65
CA ARG A 267 15.98 51.28 15.53
C ARG A 267 16.88 51.63 14.35
N LYS A 268 16.91 52.92 13.96
CA LYS A 268 17.78 53.46 12.91
C LYS A 268 19.25 53.15 13.18
N THR A 269 19.69 53.42 14.41
CA THR A 269 21.05 53.13 14.88
C THR A 269 21.37 51.64 14.84
N MET A 270 20.45 50.78 15.29
CA MET A 270 20.64 49.32 15.26
C MET A 270 20.72 48.77 13.83
N VAL A 271 19.93 49.30 12.90
CA VAL A 271 20.00 48.91 11.47
C VAL A 271 21.31 49.35 10.85
N ALA A 272 21.72 50.61 11.05
CA ALA A 272 22.96 51.14 10.50
C ALA A 272 24.20 50.39 11.06
N MET A 273 24.23 50.11 12.36
CA MET A 273 25.31 49.36 12.99
C MET A 273 25.39 47.93 12.44
N LYS A 274 24.26 47.21 12.35
CA LYS A 274 24.23 45.85 11.80
C LYS A 274 24.57 45.82 10.31
N LEU A 275 24.15 46.82 9.53
CA LEU A 275 24.50 46.91 8.12
C LEU A 275 26.01 47.14 7.93
N LYS A 276 26.64 47.98 8.76
CA LYS A 276 28.09 48.17 8.76
C LYS A 276 28.84 46.87 9.09
N LEU A 277 28.41 46.14 10.11
CA LEU A 277 29.00 44.84 10.46
C LEU A 277 28.85 43.80 9.34
N LEU A 278 27.72 43.82 8.63
CA LEU A 278 27.52 42.98 7.46
C LEU A 278 28.47 43.36 6.32
N GLN A 279 28.64 44.66 6.03
CA GLN A 279 29.58 45.12 5.02
C GLN A 279 31.01 44.71 5.35
N GLU A 280 31.47 44.92 6.60
CA GLU A 280 32.79 44.49 7.06
C GLU A 280 32.98 42.96 6.97
N ALA A 281 31.93 42.18 7.26
CA ALA A 281 31.98 40.72 7.14
C ALA A 281 32.05 40.25 5.67
N VAL A 282 31.37 40.94 4.76
CA VAL A 282 31.46 40.70 3.30
C VAL A 282 32.87 41.03 2.80
N ASP A 283 33.44 42.17 3.19
CA ASP A 283 34.80 42.59 2.81
C ASP A 283 35.84 41.58 3.29
N LYS A 284 35.75 41.12 4.55
CA LYS A 284 36.62 40.06 5.09
C LYS A 284 36.47 38.73 4.33
N THR A 285 35.27 38.41 3.85
CA THR A 285 35.01 37.17 3.12
C THR A 285 35.55 37.24 1.68
N GLU A 286 35.52 38.41 1.05
CA GLU A 286 36.12 38.64 -0.27
C GLU A 286 37.61 38.28 -0.29
N HIS A 287 38.36 38.72 0.72
CA HIS A 287 39.78 38.39 0.86
C HIS A 287 40.07 36.89 1.01
N VAL A 288 39.13 36.12 1.57
CA VAL A 288 39.27 34.65 1.74
C VAL A 288 38.83 33.90 0.49
N CYS A 289 37.79 34.38 -0.21
CA CYS A 289 37.27 33.76 -1.42
C CYS A 289 38.12 34.02 -2.68
N CYS A 290 39.03 34.99 -2.65
CA CYS A 290 39.94 35.29 -3.76
C CYS A 290 41.30 34.58 -3.68
N GLY A 291 41.51 33.68 -2.71
CA GLY A 291 42.74 32.88 -2.55
C GLY A 291 42.75 31.56 -3.35
N ASP A 292 43.94 31.03 -3.63
CA ASP A 292 44.16 29.84 -4.49
C ASP A 292 43.61 28.51 -3.91
N SER A 293 43.22 28.45 -2.64
CA SER A 293 42.62 27.26 -2.03
C SER A 293 41.57 27.62 -0.99
N ILE A 294 40.29 27.60 -1.36
CA ILE A 294 39.18 27.78 -0.42
C ILE A 294 38.81 26.42 0.18
N ASN A 295 38.73 26.35 1.51
CA ASN A 295 38.04 25.25 2.17
C ASN A 295 36.54 25.38 1.90
N LEU A 296 35.99 24.51 1.05
CA LEU A 296 34.61 24.58 0.57
C LEU A 296 33.58 24.56 1.71
N GLU A 297 33.83 23.79 2.77
CA GLU A 297 32.94 23.69 3.93
C GLU A 297 32.91 25.01 4.71
N GLU A 298 34.09 25.61 4.92
CA GLU A 298 34.22 26.91 5.57
C GLU A 298 33.63 28.04 4.72
N GLY A 299 33.84 28.00 3.40
CA GLY A 299 33.29 28.97 2.45
C GLY A 299 31.76 28.96 2.44
N CYS A 300 31.14 27.77 2.38
CA CYS A 300 29.68 27.63 2.46
C CYS A 300 29.13 28.14 3.80
N ALA A 301 29.78 27.81 4.92
CA ALA A 301 29.35 28.28 6.24
C ALA A 301 29.39 29.81 6.37
N ARG A 302 30.44 30.46 5.84
CA ARG A 302 30.55 31.93 5.81
C ARG A 302 29.47 32.58 4.96
N VAL A 303 29.15 32.01 3.80
CA VAL A 303 28.07 32.52 2.95
C VAL A 303 26.71 32.41 3.64
N ASP A 304 26.45 31.31 4.34
CA ASP A 304 25.25 31.16 5.15
C ASP A 304 25.17 32.22 6.28
N ASP A 305 26.32 32.61 6.87
CA ASP A 305 26.42 33.71 7.85
C ASP A 305 26.03 35.04 7.22
N LEU A 306 26.60 35.36 6.06
CA LEU A 306 26.32 36.61 5.36
C LEU A 306 24.85 36.72 4.94
N PHE A 307 24.23 35.64 4.44
CA PHE A 307 22.81 35.66 4.10
C PHE A 307 21.91 35.80 5.32
N TYR A 308 22.27 35.18 6.44
CA TYR A 308 21.50 35.33 7.67
C TYR A 308 21.63 36.75 8.25
N MET A 309 22.83 37.33 8.24
CA MET A 309 23.05 38.72 8.63
C MET A 309 22.25 39.68 7.75
N LEU A 310 22.26 39.48 6.43
CA LEU A 310 21.44 40.25 5.48
C LEU A 310 19.94 40.12 5.80
N GLN A 311 19.46 38.91 6.10
CA GLN A 311 18.07 38.69 6.49
C GLN A 311 17.70 39.50 7.74
N VAL A 312 18.55 39.50 8.77
CA VAL A 312 18.33 40.28 10.01
C VAL A 312 18.31 41.77 9.74
N VAL A 313 19.22 42.29 8.89
CA VAL A 313 19.24 43.71 8.51
C VAL A 313 17.96 44.09 7.75
N VAL A 314 17.56 43.29 6.76
CA VAL A 314 16.34 43.50 5.98
C VAL A 314 15.09 43.50 6.87
N GLN A 315 14.99 42.56 7.82
CA GLN A 315 13.87 42.52 8.75
C GLN A 315 13.77 43.80 9.59
N ASN A 316 14.90 44.29 10.15
CA ASN A 316 14.88 45.54 10.92
C ASN A 316 14.64 46.77 10.02
N THR A 317 15.03 46.72 8.75
CA THR A 317 14.72 47.77 7.76
C THR A 317 13.22 47.82 7.43
N LEU A 318 12.55 46.67 7.38
CA LEU A 318 11.09 46.61 7.22
C LEU A 318 10.37 47.26 8.42
N GLU A 319 10.85 47.06 9.65
CA GLU A 319 10.31 47.73 10.83
C GLU A 319 10.46 49.27 10.77
N LEU A 320 11.56 49.77 10.19
CA LEU A 320 11.74 51.20 9.92
C LEU A 320 10.77 51.71 8.85
N LEU A 321 10.54 50.94 7.79
CA LEU A 321 9.57 51.26 6.74
C LEU A 321 8.14 51.30 7.28
N GLU A 322 7.77 50.36 8.16
CA GLU A 322 6.48 50.36 8.88
C GLU A 322 6.33 51.61 9.76
N CYS A 323 7.43 52.16 10.27
CA CYS A 323 7.48 53.43 11.01
C CYS A 323 7.62 54.67 10.10
N LYS A 324 7.36 54.55 8.79
CA LYS A 324 7.40 55.63 7.78
C LYS A 324 8.77 56.27 7.50
N TYR A 325 9.88 55.60 7.86
CA TYR A 325 11.21 56.06 7.48
C TYR A 325 11.48 55.82 5.99
N ASP A 326 12.26 56.70 5.35
CA ASP A 326 12.76 56.45 4.00
C ASP A 326 13.95 55.50 4.06
N VAL A 327 13.75 54.28 3.56
CA VAL A 327 14.74 53.19 3.54
C VAL A 327 15.37 52.99 2.16
N SER A 328 15.12 53.88 1.18
CA SER A 328 15.53 53.69 -0.22
C SER A 328 17.04 53.50 -0.37
N ALA A 329 17.84 54.30 0.34
CA ALA A 329 19.30 54.17 0.34
C ALA A 329 19.78 52.88 1.02
N ILE A 330 19.18 52.50 2.15
CA ILE A 330 19.49 51.23 2.85
C ILE A 330 19.16 50.04 1.95
N LYS A 331 18.02 50.07 1.25
CA LYS A 331 17.64 49.06 0.26
C LYS A 331 18.70 48.93 -0.84
N GLY A 332 19.19 50.05 -1.38
CA GLY A 332 20.28 50.07 -2.36
C GLY A 332 21.56 49.40 -1.83
N GLN A 333 21.96 49.72 -0.59
CA GLN A 333 23.11 49.10 0.06
C GLN A 333 22.92 47.58 0.29
N CYS A 334 21.73 47.15 0.73
CA CYS A 334 21.39 45.73 0.86
C CYS A 334 21.44 44.98 -0.47
N VAL A 335 21.00 45.60 -1.57
CA VAL A 335 21.10 45.03 -2.92
C VAL A 335 22.57 44.90 -3.36
N GLY A 336 23.39 45.92 -3.12
CA GLY A 336 24.83 45.86 -3.40
C GLY A 336 25.52 44.75 -2.62
N VAL A 337 25.24 44.65 -1.31
CA VAL A 337 25.73 43.57 -0.46
C VAL A 337 25.26 42.20 -0.96
N ARG A 338 23.99 42.05 -1.34
CA ARG A 338 23.43 40.80 -1.88
C ARG A 338 24.19 40.35 -3.14
N SER A 339 24.46 41.28 -4.05
CA SER A 339 25.19 41.00 -5.29
C SER A 339 26.59 40.42 -5.00
N ARG A 340 27.32 41.02 -4.06
CA ARG A 340 28.65 40.54 -3.63
C ARG A 340 28.59 39.14 -3.01
N ILE A 341 27.58 38.85 -2.18
CA ILE A 341 27.38 37.51 -1.62
C ILE A 341 27.08 36.49 -2.74
N ASP A 342 26.24 36.85 -3.72
CA ASP A 342 25.91 35.98 -4.85
C ASP A 342 27.15 35.71 -5.74
N GLU A 343 28.08 36.66 -5.87
CA GLU A 343 29.39 36.44 -6.51
C GLU A 343 30.22 35.37 -5.77
N PHE A 344 30.27 35.40 -4.43
CA PHE A 344 30.95 34.37 -3.65
C PHE A 344 30.32 32.99 -3.84
N VAL A 345 28.99 32.91 -3.87
CA VAL A 345 28.26 31.67 -4.18
C VAL A 345 28.65 31.12 -5.55
N ASN A 346 28.77 31.99 -6.56
CA ASN A 346 29.18 31.59 -7.90
C ASN A 346 30.60 31.02 -7.93
N VAL A 347 31.54 31.63 -7.19
CA VAL A 347 32.93 31.12 -7.06
C VAL A 347 32.93 29.73 -6.41
N LEU A 348 32.24 29.57 -5.28
CA LEU A 348 32.12 28.28 -4.57
C LEU A 348 31.46 27.20 -5.44
N ASN A 349 30.42 27.55 -6.19
CA ASN A 349 29.75 26.62 -7.10
C ASN A 349 30.68 26.16 -8.24
N ARG A 350 31.49 27.06 -8.81
CA ARG A 350 32.49 26.70 -9.85
C ARG A 350 33.57 25.77 -9.30
N GLN A 351 34.08 26.05 -8.11
CA GLN A 351 35.07 25.18 -7.44
C GLN A 351 34.48 23.83 -7.00
N THR A 352 33.21 23.80 -6.60
CA THR A 352 32.51 22.55 -6.32
C THR A 352 32.37 21.74 -7.60
N ALA A 353 31.92 22.37 -8.69
CA ALA A 353 31.76 21.71 -9.98
C ALA A 353 33.09 21.16 -10.53
N SER A 354 34.23 21.84 -10.31
CA SER A 354 35.55 21.35 -10.72
C SER A 354 36.05 20.13 -9.92
N ARG A 355 35.45 19.80 -8.78
CA ARG A 355 35.69 18.54 -8.04
C ARG A 355 34.85 17.37 -8.55
N TYR A 356 33.76 17.64 -9.26
CA TYR A 356 32.85 16.64 -9.82
C TYR A 356 32.94 16.61 -11.34
N VAL A 357 34.16 16.44 -11.86
CA VAL A 357 34.41 16.20 -13.28
C VAL A 357 34.13 14.71 -13.56
N LEU A 358 33.57 14.43 -14.74
CA LEU A 358 33.42 13.06 -15.23
C LEU A 358 34.78 12.33 -15.18
N PRO A 359 34.80 11.01 -14.95
CA PRO A 359 36.05 10.24 -14.93
C PRO A 359 36.87 10.50 -16.20
N LYS A 360 38.21 10.51 -16.08
CA LYS A 360 39.12 10.65 -17.24
C LYS A 360 38.74 9.63 -18.33
N ASP A 361 38.98 9.99 -19.59
CA ASP A 361 38.61 9.19 -20.78
C ASP A 361 38.97 7.70 -20.65
N THR A 362 40.06 7.37 -19.97
CA THR A 362 40.49 5.98 -19.67
C THR A 362 39.50 5.18 -18.81
N ILE A 363 38.85 5.81 -17.81
CA ILE A 363 37.81 5.15 -16.99
C ILE A 363 36.50 5.05 -17.78
N LEU A 364 36.19 6.05 -18.61
CA LEU A 364 35.05 5.99 -19.54
C LEU A 364 35.24 4.90 -20.61
N GLU A 365 36.46 4.68 -21.10
CA GLU A 365 36.82 3.56 -21.98
C GLU A 365 36.70 2.21 -21.26
N LEU A 366 37.08 2.13 -19.99
CA LEU A 366 36.87 0.93 -19.15
C LEU A 366 35.37 0.65 -18.92
N LEU A 367 34.56 1.69 -18.70
CA LEU A 367 33.11 1.58 -18.59
C LEU A 367 32.46 1.19 -19.94
N ASN A 368 32.96 1.71 -21.06
CA ASN A 368 32.52 1.30 -22.41
C ASN A 368 32.94 -0.13 -22.78
N LYS A 369 33.99 -0.66 -22.16
CA LYS A 369 34.38 -2.07 -22.28
C LYS A 369 33.55 -3.02 -21.41
N LEU A 370 32.77 -2.51 -20.46
CA LEU A 370 31.76 -3.30 -19.76
C LEU A 370 30.58 -3.51 -20.72
N THR A 371 30.58 -4.64 -21.41
CA THR A 371 29.45 -5.04 -22.25
C THR A 371 28.21 -5.22 -21.39
N SER A 372 27.26 -4.29 -21.51
CA SER A 372 25.86 -4.53 -21.17
C SER A 372 25.33 -5.59 -22.14
N GLU A 373 24.62 -6.60 -21.64
CA GLU A 373 23.91 -7.59 -22.49
C GLU A 373 22.88 -6.93 -23.42
N ILE A 374 22.52 -5.67 -23.16
CA ILE A 374 21.56 -4.88 -23.94
C ILE A 374 22.30 -3.77 -24.68
N GLU A 375 22.33 -3.85 -26.01
CA GLU A 375 22.89 -2.86 -26.92
C GLU A 375 21.84 -1.76 -27.19
N MET A 376 21.77 -0.74 -26.33
CA MET A 376 20.85 0.39 -26.54
C MET A 376 21.45 1.45 -27.48
N VAL A 377 20.82 1.65 -28.63
CA VAL A 377 21.09 2.76 -29.55
C VAL A 377 20.65 4.06 -28.87
N SER A 378 21.62 4.84 -28.42
CA SER A 378 21.40 6.15 -27.81
C SER A 378 21.13 7.22 -28.87
N PRO A 379 20.46 8.33 -28.52
CA PRO A 379 20.38 9.49 -29.38
C PRO A 379 21.75 9.98 -29.82
N LYS A 380 21.91 10.22 -31.13
CA LYS A 380 23.09 10.90 -31.67
C LYS A 380 23.09 12.32 -31.10
N ARG A 381 23.84 12.54 -30.02
CA ARG A 381 24.17 13.88 -29.54
C ARG A 381 25.33 14.40 -30.38
N ILE A 382 25.01 15.00 -31.51
CA ILE A 382 25.99 15.82 -32.24
C ILE A 382 26.04 17.17 -31.52
N LYS A 383 27.25 17.70 -31.31
CA LYS A 383 27.54 18.85 -30.43
C LYS A 383 26.96 20.19 -30.90
N ASP A 384 26.34 20.23 -32.07
CA ASP A 384 25.85 21.48 -32.65
C ASP A 384 24.32 21.58 -32.52
N SER A 385 23.92 22.65 -31.85
CA SER A 385 22.54 23.12 -31.75
C SER A 385 21.94 23.30 -33.14
N ASP A 386 20.95 22.48 -33.48
CA ASP A 386 19.72 22.84 -34.22
C ASP A 386 19.10 21.73 -35.08
N ASN A 387 19.62 20.50 -35.06
CA ASN A 387 18.87 19.37 -35.60
C ASN A 387 18.23 18.54 -34.48
N SER A 388 16.97 18.87 -34.16
CA SER A 388 16.10 17.92 -33.48
C SER A 388 15.96 16.71 -34.39
N GLU A 389 16.49 15.57 -33.96
CA GLU A 389 16.32 14.27 -34.60
C GLU A 389 14.89 14.11 -35.14
N SER A 390 14.75 13.67 -36.40
CA SER A 390 13.43 13.57 -37.02
C SER A 390 12.55 12.57 -36.29
N THR A 391 11.23 12.68 -36.47
CA THR A 391 10.28 11.69 -35.93
C THR A 391 10.59 10.28 -36.40
N GLU A 392 11.04 10.14 -37.65
CA GLU A 392 11.41 8.91 -38.31
C GLU A 392 12.67 8.30 -37.71
N GLU A 393 13.73 9.10 -37.48
CA GLU A 393 14.96 8.65 -36.83
C GLU A 393 14.71 8.25 -35.37
N ARG A 394 13.85 8.99 -34.65
CA ARG A 394 13.39 8.61 -33.31
C ARG A 394 12.65 7.28 -33.32
N HIS A 395 11.82 7.06 -34.35
CA HIS A 395 11.04 5.85 -34.52
C HIS A 395 11.94 4.66 -34.86
N GLU A 396 12.85 4.77 -35.82
CA GLU A 396 13.82 3.72 -36.17
C GLU A 396 14.72 3.36 -34.99
N ARG A 397 15.18 4.35 -34.21
CA ARG A 397 15.97 4.09 -33.01
C ARG A 397 15.14 3.37 -31.95
N ALA A 398 13.90 3.81 -31.70
CA ALA A 398 13.01 3.13 -30.78
C ALA A 398 12.72 1.69 -31.25
N TRP A 399 12.46 1.50 -32.54
CA TRP A 399 12.25 0.20 -33.18
C TRP A 399 13.46 -0.71 -33.02
N LYS A 400 14.67 -0.21 -33.26
CA LYS A 400 15.92 -0.94 -33.10
C LYS A 400 16.22 -1.28 -31.63
N ASN A 401 15.97 -0.35 -30.70
CA ASN A 401 16.09 -0.58 -29.26
C ASN A 401 15.05 -1.56 -28.70
N LEU A 402 13.93 -1.71 -29.38
CA LEU A 402 12.88 -2.69 -29.06
C LEU A 402 13.05 -3.97 -29.88
N GLU A 403 14.17 -4.16 -30.58
CA GLU A 403 14.46 -5.34 -31.41
C GLU A 403 13.34 -5.67 -32.43
N GLY A 404 12.65 -4.65 -32.94
CA GLY A 404 11.55 -4.82 -33.88
C GLY A 404 10.24 -5.36 -33.29
N CYS A 405 10.03 -5.26 -31.98
CA CYS A 405 8.78 -5.68 -31.36
C CYS A 405 7.61 -4.76 -31.76
N TYR A 406 6.65 -5.30 -32.52
CA TYR A 406 5.42 -4.63 -32.92
C TYR A 406 4.42 -4.55 -31.76
N TYR A 407 4.02 -3.33 -31.36
CA TYR A 407 3.07 -3.08 -30.28
C TYR A 407 1.64 -2.95 -30.80
N LEU A 408 0.73 -3.76 -30.26
CA LEU A 408 -0.71 -3.56 -30.44
C LEU A 408 -1.27 -2.73 -29.28
N ASN A 409 -2.00 -1.65 -29.60
CA ASN A 409 -2.70 -0.89 -28.57
C ASN A 409 -3.94 -1.67 -28.09
N GLY A 410 -3.84 -2.27 -26.90
CA GLY A 410 -4.92 -3.06 -26.31
C GLY A 410 -6.25 -2.31 -26.13
N VAL A 411 -6.21 -0.98 -25.93
CA VAL A 411 -7.42 -0.18 -25.71
C VAL A 411 -8.26 -0.08 -27.00
N SER A 412 -7.61 0.15 -28.14
CA SER A 412 -8.29 0.41 -29.41
C SER A 412 -8.46 -0.82 -30.30
N CYS A 413 -7.77 -1.91 -30.03
CA CYS A 413 -7.82 -3.09 -30.90
C CYS A 413 -9.14 -3.87 -30.78
N THR A 414 -9.45 -4.64 -31.82
CA THR A 414 -10.51 -5.64 -31.82
C THR A 414 -10.02 -6.96 -31.21
N LEU A 415 -10.96 -7.82 -30.78
CA LEU A 415 -10.63 -9.15 -30.24
C LEU A 415 -9.91 -10.02 -31.29
N GLY A 416 -10.34 -9.95 -32.55
CA GLY A 416 -9.73 -10.72 -33.64
C GLY A 416 -8.33 -10.23 -34.03
N GLU A 417 -8.04 -8.94 -33.91
CA GLU A 417 -6.68 -8.41 -34.08
C GLU A 417 -5.77 -8.86 -32.94
N LEU A 418 -6.25 -8.80 -31.69
CA LEU A 418 -5.49 -9.21 -30.52
C LEU A 418 -5.07 -10.69 -30.58
N LEU A 419 -6.01 -11.58 -30.92
CA LEU A 419 -5.75 -13.01 -31.04
C LEU A 419 -4.87 -13.38 -32.24
N ARG A 420 -4.83 -12.55 -33.29
CA ARG A 420 -3.91 -12.73 -34.43
C ARG A 420 -2.52 -12.22 -34.09
N TRP A 421 -2.43 -11.05 -33.46
CA TRP A 421 -1.18 -10.41 -33.07
C TRP A 421 -0.36 -11.27 -32.11
N GLU A 422 -1.01 -11.93 -31.13
CA GLU A 422 -0.35 -12.88 -30.21
C GLU A 422 0.31 -14.07 -30.92
N LYS A 423 -0.20 -14.47 -32.10
CA LYS A 423 0.37 -15.58 -32.87
C LYS A 423 1.52 -15.17 -33.78
N SER A 424 1.61 -13.89 -34.15
CA SER A 424 2.48 -13.41 -35.23
C SER A 424 3.72 -12.64 -34.77
N HIS A 425 3.95 -12.48 -33.47
CA HIS A 425 5.05 -11.64 -32.98
C HIS A 425 6.40 -12.39 -32.87
N GLY A 426 7.46 -11.80 -33.43
CA GLY A 426 8.84 -12.29 -33.36
C GLY A 426 9.66 -11.75 -32.18
N CYS A 427 9.00 -11.29 -31.10
CA CYS A 427 9.67 -10.65 -29.97
C CYS A 427 10.40 -11.70 -29.08
N PRO A 428 11.58 -11.40 -28.51
CA PRO A 428 12.30 -12.30 -27.61
C PRO A 428 11.45 -12.76 -26.42
N ALA A 429 11.61 -14.03 -26.03
CA ALA A 429 10.79 -14.69 -25.00
C ALA A 429 10.81 -13.97 -23.63
N THR A 430 11.86 -13.22 -23.33
CA THR A 430 12.06 -12.49 -22.07
C THR A 430 11.10 -11.31 -21.88
N TYR A 431 10.70 -10.62 -22.96
CA TYR A 431 9.82 -9.45 -22.89
C TYR A 431 8.44 -9.67 -23.52
N SER A 432 8.31 -10.67 -24.39
CA SER A 432 7.06 -11.00 -25.08
C SER A 432 5.91 -11.28 -24.10
N SER A 433 6.16 -12.05 -23.03
CA SER A 433 5.10 -12.36 -22.07
C SER A 433 4.57 -11.11 -21.35
N ILE A 434 5.44 -10.18 -20.94
CA ILE A 434 4.98 -8.95 -20.28
C ILE A 434 4.14 -8.10 -21.23
N LEU A 435 4.59 -7.98 -22.49
CA LEU A 435 3.88 -7.21 -23.52
C LEU A 435 2.47 -7.77 -23.74
N ILE A 436 2.37 -9.07 -23.99
CA ILE A 436 1.09 -9.77 -24.22
C ILE A 436 0.16 -9.58 -23.02
N LEU A 437 0.66 -9.80 -21.80
CA LEU A 437 -0.15 -9.65 -20.58
C LEU A 437 -0.71 -8.24 -20.44
N ARG A 438 0.11 -7.20 -20.63
CA ARG A 438 -0.33 -5.81 -20.50
C ARG A 438 -1.30 -5.40 -21.60
N THR A 439 -1.13 -5.89 -22.82
CA THR A 439 -2.05 -5.63 -23.93
C THR A 439 -3.40 -6.31 -23.72
N PHE A 440 -3.42 -7.57 -23.28
CA PHE A 440 -4.67 -8.30 -22.95
C PHE A 440 -5.40 -7.65 -21.77
N GLU A 441 -4.68 -7.26 -20.72
CA GLU A 441 -5.25 -6.54 -19.58
C GLU A 441 -5.85 -5.20 -19.99
N ALA A 442 -5.13 -4.40 -20.78
CA ALA A 442 -5.63 -3.12 -21.28
C ALA A 442 -6.91 -3.30 -22.13
N PHE A 443 -6.93 -4.31 -23.00
CA PHE A 443 -8.12 -4.66 -23.78
C PHE A 443 -9.30 -5.00 -22.88
N MET A 444 -9.12 -5.91 -21.92
CA MET A 444 -10.20 -6.35 -21.04
C MET A 444 -10.69 -5.22 -20.12
N PHE A 445 -9.79 -4.42 -19.57
CA PHE A 445 -10.17 -3.29 -18.73
C PHE A 445 -10.96 -2.24 -19.52
N GLU A 446 -10.61 -2.00 -20.78
CA GLU A 446 -11.41 -1.13 -21.66
C GLU A 446 -12.78 -1.76 -21.96
N LYS A 447 -12.84 -3.05 -22.32
CA LYS A 447 -14.13 -3.69 -22.65
C LYS A 447 -15.06 -3.81 -21.44
N SER A 448 -14.56 -3.70 -20.21
CA SER A 448 -15.39 -3.60 -19.01
C SER A 448 -16.34 -2.40 -19.00
N LEU A 449 -16.09 -1.35 -19.81
CA LEU A 449 -17.00 -0.22 -20.00
C LEU A 449 -18.42 -0.66 -20.41
N ARG A 450 -18.50 -1.75 -21.18
CA ARG A 450 -19.77 -2.30 -21.68
C ARG A 450 -20.68 -2.84 -20.58
N LEU A 451 -20.14 -3.18 -19.42
CA LEU A 451 -20.93 -3.68 -18.27
C LEU A 451 -21.81 -2.58 -17.62
N THR A 452 -21.60 -1.32 -18.02
CA THR A 452 -22.28 -0.16 -17.43
C THR A 452 -22.93 0.76 -18.47
N SER A 453 -22.77 0.47 -19.77
CA SER A 453 -23.35 1.28 -20.83
C SER A 453 -24.70 0.71 -21.23
N ASP A 454 -25.74 1.54 -21.29
CA ASP A 454 -27.09 1.20 -21.79
C ASP A 454 -27.12 0.96 -23.32
N ASP A 455 -25.97 0.80 -23.98
CA ASP A 455 -25.89 0.61 -25.43
C ASP A 455 -26.19 -0.85 -25.78
N VAL A 456 -27.48 -1.13 -25.96
CA VAL A 456 -28.09 -2.46 -26.09
C VAL A 456 -27.63 -3.22 -27.37
N HIS A 457 -26.95 -2.58 -28.33
CA HIS A 457 -26.83 -3.13 -29.69
C HIS A 457 -25.42 -3.17 -30.33
N GLY A 458 -24.34 -3.08 -29.56
CA GLY A 458 -22.97 -3.06 -30.10
C GLY A 458 -22.28 -4.43 -30.25
N HIS A 459 -22.48 -5.13 -31.37
CA HIS A 459 -21.78 -6.37 -31.81
C HIS A 459 -21.32 -7.34 -30.70
N LEU A 460 -22.11 -8.40 -30.50
CA LEU A 460 -21.84 -9.53 -29.61
C LEU A 460 -20.46 -10.13 -29.92
N TYR A 461 -19.59 -10.22 -28.90
CA TYR A 461 -18.36 -10.98 -29.03
C TYR A 461 -18.72 -12.45 -29.20
N SER A 462 -18.02 -13.15 -30.10
CA SER A 462 -18.07 -14.61 -30.06
C SER A 462 -17.60 -15.08 -28.68
N LEU A 463 -18.49 -15.77 -27.96
CA LEU A 463 -18.24 -16.36 -26.64
C LEU A 463 -16.99 -17.25 -26.65
N GLU A 464 -16.76 -17.97 -27.77
CA GLU A 464 -15.58 -18.81 -27.97
C GLU A 464 -14.29 -18.00 -28.06
N ASN A 465 -14.34 -16.82 -28.68
CA ASN A 465 -13.17 -15.94 -28.75
C ASN A 465 -12.82 -15.35 -27.38
N ILE A 466 -13.80 -15.06 -26.53
CA ILE A 466 -13.54 -14.64 -25.13
C ILE A 466 -12.91 -15.80 -24.35
N GLN A 467 -13.46 -17.02 -24.45
CA GLN A 467 -12.85 -18.20 -23.81
C GLN A 467 -11.42 -18.45 -24.31
N THR A 468 -11.18 -18.28 -25.61
CA THR A 468 -9.86 -18.40 -26.22
C THR A 468 -8.91 -17.34 -25.69
N LEU A 469 -9.35 -16.09 -25.53
CA LEU A 469 -8.57 -15.01 -24.94
C LEU A 469 -8.13 -15.37 -23.52
N VAL A 470 -9.06 -15.83 -22.67
CA VAL A 470 -8.74 -16.24 -21.28
C VAL A 470 -7.72 -17.38 -21.27
N THR A 471 -7.91 -18.38 -22.13
CA THR A 471 -7.00 -19.52 -22.25
C THR A 471 -5.58 -19.08 -22.65
N ARG A 472 -5.47 -18.20 -23.66
CA ARG A 472 -4.18 -17.66 -24.13
C ARG A 472 -3.50 -16.79 -23.07
N TYR A 473 -4.27 -15.96 -22.39
CA TYR A 473 -3.79 -15.13 -21.29
C TYR A 473 -3.22 -16.00 -20.14
N GLN A 474 -3.92 -17.05 -19.72
CA GLN A 474 -3.44 -17.96 -18.69
C GLN A 474 -2.19 -18.75 -19.12
N GLN A 475 -2.09 -19.14 -20.39
CA GLN A 475 -0.89 -19.77 -20.95
C GLN A 475 0.32 -18.82 -20.89
N CYS A 476 0.14 -17.57 -21.30
CA CYS A 476 1.17 -16.53 -21.23
C CYS A 476 1.59 -16.24 -19.78
N LEU A 477 0.63 -16.19 -18.84
CA LEU A 477 0.92 -16.06 -17.41
C LEU A 477 1.77 -17.21 -16.87
N LYS A 478 1.49 -18.45 -17.30
CA LYS A 478 2.25 -19.63 -16.87
C LYS A 478 3.71 -19.52 -17.31
N GLN A 479 3.97 -19.05 -18.55
CA GLN A 479 5.32 -18.78 -19.05
C GLN A 479 5.98 -17.65 -18.26
N TRP A 480 5.26 -16.53 -18.05
CA TRP A 480 5.77 -15.39 -17.30
C TRP A 480 6.19 -15.76 -15.87
N ARG A 481 5.43 -16.62 -15.18
CA ARG A 481 5.75 -17.11 -13.83
C ARG A 481 7.04 -17.94 -13.76
N GLN A 482 7.50 -18.50 -14.88
CA GLN A 482 8.74 -19.27 -14.97
C GLN A 482 9.97 -18.39 -15.22
N LEU A 483 9.79 -17.13 -15.68
CA LEU A 483 10.89 -16.22 -15.97
C LEU A 483 11.53 -15.67 -14.67
N PRO A 484 12.82 -15.29 -14.70
CA PRO A 484 13.48 -14.61 -13.59
C PRO A 484 12.70 -13.37 -13.18
N ARG A 485 12.34 -13.28 -11.90
CA ARG A 485 11.42 -12.26 -11.40
C ARG A 485 12.01 -10.86 -11.56
N MET A 486 11.43 -10.05 -12.46
CA MET A 486 11.68 -8.62 -12.46
C MET A 486 11.05 -7.98 -11.22
N THR A 487 11.82 -7.20 -10.47
CA THR A 487 11.40 -6.55 -9.21
C THR A 487 10.32 -5.47 -9.40
N SER A 488 9.81 -5.24 -10.62
CA SER A 488 8.94 -4.13 -10.98
C SER A 488 7.45 -4.33 -10.66
N VAL A 489 6.97 -5.58 -10.52
CA VAL A 489 5.56 -5.93 -10.26
C VAL A 489 5.47 -6.95 -9.12
N LEU A 490 4.52 -6.77 -8.20
CA LEU A 490 4.27 -7.75 -7.13
C LEU A 490 3.59 -9.01 -7.70
N ASN A 491 3.86 -10.19 -7.14
CA ASN A 491 3.19 -11.41 -7.59
C ASN A 491 1.67 -11.32 -7.38
N VAL A 492 1.26 -10.77 -6.23
CA VAL A 492 -0.16 -10.57 -5.93
C VAL A 492 -0.80 -9.51 -6.81
N GLU A 493 -0.04 -8.51 -7.29
CA GLU A 493 -0.56 -7.54 -8.27
C GLU A 493 -0.88 -8.23 -9.60
N GLN A 494 0.04 -9.07 -10.11
CA GLN A 494 -0.22 -9.81 -11.35
C GLN A 494 -1.37 -10.81 -11.18
N ARG A 495 -1.48 -11.45 -10.02
CA ARG A 495 -2.60 -12.33 -9.68
C ARG A 495 -3.93 -11.58 -9.65
N SER A 496 -3.97 -10.36 -9.09
CA SER A 496 -5.18 -9.54 -9.09
C SER A 496 -5.60 -9.11 -10.49
N ARG A 497 -4.64 -8.86 -11.38
CA ARG A 497 -4.92 -8.59 -12.81
C ARG A 497 -5.48 -9.81 -13.53
N GLU A 498 -4.95 -11.00 -13.24
CA GLU A 498 -5.48 -12.25 -13.77
C GLU A 498 -6.94 -12.48 -13.35
N MET A 499 -7.20 -12.39 -12.04
CA MET A 499 -8.56 -12.46 -11.50
C MET A 499 -9.46 -11.47 -12.22
N LEU A 500 -9.05 -10.20 -12.32
CA LEU A 500 -9.87 -9.18 -12.94
C LEU A 500 -10.14 -9.42 -14.43
N VAL A 501 -9.15 -9.85 -15.20
CA VAL A 501 -9.33 -10.22 -16.63
C VAL A 501 -10.40 -11.30 -16.77
N ILE A 502 -10.34 -12.35 -15.94
CA ILE A 502 -11.25 -13.48 -16.02
C ILE A 502 -12.65 -13.09 -15.53
N TRP A 503 -12.76 -12.26 -14.49
CA TRP A 503 -14.04 -11.74 -14.00
C TRP A 503 -14.72 -10.83 -15.03
N VAL A 504 -13.96 -9.95 -15.70
CA VAL A 504 -14.50 -9.16 -16.81
C VAL A 504 -14.97 -10.08 -17.96
N ALA A 505 -14.17 -11.10 -18.32
CA ALA A 505 -14.55 -12.07 -19.34
C ALA A 505 -15.86 -12.79 -19.00
N PHE A 506 -16.01 -13.24 -17.75
CA PHE A 506 -17.24 -13.85 -17.26
C PHE A 506 -18.43 -12.87 -17.37
N CYS A 507 -18.31 -11.64 -16.88
CA CYS A 507 -19.42 -10.68 -16.93
C CYS A 507 -19.83 -10.32 -18.37
N LEU A 508 -18.87 -10.20 -19.30
CA LEU A 508 -19.17 -9.97 -20.72
C LEU A 508 -19.90 -11.17 -21.34
N VAL A 509 -19.45 -12.39 -21.03
CA VAL A 509 -20.11 -13.62 -21.48
C VAL A 509 -21.50 -13.76 -20.88
N HIS A 510 -21.67 -13.47 -19.60
CA HIS A 510 -22.97 -13.48 -18.93
C HIS A 510 -23.95 -12.50 -19.59
N HIS A 511 -23.51 -11.26 -19.83
CA HIS A 511 -24.31 -10.26 -20.53
C HIS A 511 -24.77 -10.74 -21.91
N THR A 512 -23.88 -11.37 -22.69
CA THR A 512 -24.23 -11.94 -24.01
C THR A 512 -25.12 -13.18 -23.90
N CYS A 513 -24.87 -14.07 -22.94
CA CYS A 513 -25.62 -15.31 -22.77
C CYS A 513 -27.07 -15.07 -22.33
N ILE A 514 -27.36 -13.97 -21.63
CA ILE A 514 -28.74 -13.61 -21.27
C ILE A 514 -29.58 -13.34 -22.53
N ASP A 515 -29.00 -12.67 -23.52
CA ASP A 515 -29.70 -12.36 -24.78
C ASP A 515 -29.95 -13.63 -25.61
N GLU A 516 -28.95 -14.52 -25.68
CA GLU A 516 -29.03 -15.76 -26.45
C GLU A 516 -29.84 -16.86 -25.75
N VAL A 517 -29.83 -16.90 -24.41
CA VAL A 517 -30.54 -17.86 -23.58
C VAL A 517 -31.27 -17.11 -22.45
N PRO A 518 -32.48 -16.59 -22.72
CA PRO A 518 -33.23 -15.77 -21.77
C PRO A 518 -33.51 -16.43 -20.41
N LEU A 519 -33.52 -17.76 -20.33
CA LEU A 519 -33.66 -18.48 -19.06
C LEU A 519 -32.55 -18.12 -18.06
N CYS A 520 -31.36 -17.72 -18.52
CA CYS A 520 -30.28 -17.25 -17.64
C CYS A 520 -30.68 -16.00 -16.85
N ALA A 521 -31.62 -15.18 -17.38
CA ALA A 521 -32.10 -13.97 -16.73
C ALA A 521 -32.80 -14.22 -15.39
N GLU A 522 -33.28 -15.45 -15.15
CA GLU A 522 -34.02 -15.83 -13.94
C GLU A 522 -33.12 -16.28 -12.78
N TYR A 523 -31.80 -16.35 -13.00
CA TYR A 523 -30.85 -16.87 -12.03
C TYR A 523 -29.79 -15.85 -11.65
N ASN A 524 -29.21 -16.06 -10.47
CA ASN A 524 -28.15 -15.21 -9.95
C ASN A 524 -26.76 -15.65 -10.40
N ILE A 525 -25.83 -14.70 -10.34
CA ILE A 525 -24.41 -14.93 -10.55
C ILE A 525 -23.83 -15.53 -9.26
N ALA A 526 -23.11 -16.66 -9.37
CA ALA A 526 -22.51 -17.33 -8.22
C ALA A 526 -21.31 -16.60 -7.61
N LEU A 527 -20.64 -15.72 -8.36
CA LEU A 527 -19.50 -14.93 -7.87
C LEU A 527 -19.97 -13.83 -6.90
N ASP A 528 -19.31 -13.67 -5.75
CA ASP A 528 -19.57 -12.56 -4.82
C ASP A 528 -18.66 -11.37 -5.12
N TRP A 529 -19.27 -10.24 -5.50
CA TRP A 529 -18.53 -9.00 -5.76
C TRP A 529 -17.75 -8.50 -4.54
N ARG A 530 -18.16 -8.86 -3.31
CA ARG A 530 -17.46 -8.46 -2.07
C ARG A 530 -16.08 -9.10 -1.95
N ASP A 531 -15.86 -10.25 -2.59
CA ASP A 531 -14.57 -10.93 -2.57
C ASP A 531 -13.48 -10.19 -3.35
N LEU A 532 -13.85 -9.30 -4.28
CA LEU A 532 -12.92 -8.43 -4.99
C LEU A 532 -12.12 -7.50 -4.06
N LYS A 533 -12.51 -7.38 -2.78
CA LYS A 533 -11.79 -6.65 -1.73
C LYS A 533 -10.30 -7.01 -1.68
N VAL A 534 -9.96 -8.28 -1.96
CA VAL A 534 -8.59 -8.79 -1.81
C VAL A 534 -7.61 -8.26 -2.86
N ALA A 535 -8.10 -7.64 -3.93
CA ALA A 535 -7.29 -7.21 -5.06
C ALA A 535 -6.18 -6.21 -4.68
N VAL A 536 -5.06 -6.29 -5.38
CA VAL A 536 -3.89 -5.41 -5.25
C VAL A 536 -3.62 -4.79 -6.61
N LEU A 537 -4.08 -3.55 -6.81
CA LEU A 537 -4.05 -2.88 -8.12
C LEU A 537 -3.34 -1.52 -8.04
N ARG A 538 -2.38 -1.33 -8.94
CA ARG A 538 -1.55 -0.12 -8.99
C ARG A 538 -2.16 0.99 -9.84
N ASP A 539 -2.90 0.65 -10.89
CA ASP A 539 -3.40 1.62 -11.86
C ASP A 539 -4.93 1.80 -11.78
N ARG A 540 -5.36 2.95 -12.27
CA ARG A 540 -6.77 3.34 -12.28
C ARG A 540 -7.59 2.52 -13.27
N ALA A 541 -7.04 2.14 -14.42
CA ALA A 541 -7.81 1.38 -15.42
C ALA A 541 -8.26 0.04 -14.83
N ALA A 542 -7.35 -0.69 -14.16
CA ALA A 542 -7.67 -1.92 -13.44
C ALA A 542 -8.67 -1.67 -12.30
N THR A 543 -8.46 -0.60 -11.51
CA THR A 543 -9.37 -0.28 -10.40
C THR A 543 -10.79 0.05 -10.88
N SER A 544 -10.91 0.83 -11.95
CA SER A 544 -12.20 1.18 -12.56
C SER A 544 -12.87 -0.04 -13.19
N ALA A 545 -12.12 -0.92 -13.86
CA ALA A 545 -12.66 -2.18 -14.36
C ALA A 545 -13.18 -3.07 -13.22
N LEU A 546 -12.47 -3.14 -12.09
CA LEU A 546 -12.93 -3.86 -10.89
C LEU A 546 -14.23 -3.28 -10.33
N GLN A 547 -14.34 -1.96 -10.24
CA GLN A 547 -15.59 -1.31 -9.80
C GLN A 547 -16.74 -1.62 -10.74
N ARG A 548 -16.54 -1.60 -12.08
CA ARG A 548 -17.59 -1.95 -13.04
C ARG A 548 -18.06 -3.40 -12.90
N VAL A 549 -17.13 -4.33 -12.71
CA VAL A 549 -17.46 -5.74 -12.42
C VAL A 549 -18.27 -5.85 -11.13
N ALA A 550 -17.84 -5.16 -10.07
CA ALA A 550 -18.54 -5.18 -8.80
C ALA A 550 -19.96 -4.59 -8.91
N THR A 551 -20.11 -3.45 -9.61
CA THR A 551 -21.41 -2.82 -9.91
C THR A 551 -22.30 -3.77 -10.70
N TYR A 552 -21.79 -4.43 -11.74
CA TYR A 552 -22.56 -5.33 -12.58
C TYR A 552 -23.10 -6.53 -11.79
N ILE A 553 -22.22 -7.25 -11.08
CA ILE A 553 -22.61 -8.44 -10.30
C ILE A 553 -23.58 -8.07 -9.18
N ARG A 554 -23.29 -6.98 -8.45
CA ARG A 554 -24.16 -6.48 -7.38
C ARG A 554 -25.53 -6.09 -7.93
N GLY A 555 -25.57 -5.25 -8.96
CA GLY A 555 -26.81 -4.79 -9.58
C GLY A 555 -27.66 -5.95 -10.09
N TRP A 556 -27.03 -6.94 -10.70
CA TRP A 556 -27.72 -8.15 -11.14
C TRP A 556 -28.32 -8.94 -9.98
N ASN A 557 -27.51 -9.31 -8.99
CA ASN A 557 -27.93 -10.15 -7.86
C ASN A 557 -28.91 -9.44 -6.91
N ASP A 558 -28.89 -8.11 -6.83
CA ASP A 558 -29.87 -7.32 -6.07
C ASP A 558 -31.23 -7.27 -6.80
N THR A 559 -31.21 -7.22 -8.13
CA THR A 559 -32.42 -7.13 -8.97
C THR A 559 -33.10 -8.48 -9.11
N ILE A 560 -32.32 -9.53 -9.37
CA ILE A 560 -32.80 -10.89 -9.59
C ILE A 560 -32.81 -11.62 -8.24
N ARG A 561 -33.98 -11.94 -7.69
CA ARG A 561 -34.11 -12.75 -6.46
C ARG A 561 -33.95 -14.25 -6.72
N GLY A 562 -33.11 -14.61 -7.69
CA GLY A 562 -32.89 -15.99 -8.14
C GLY A 562 -31.85 -16.73 -7.31
N THR A 563 -31.63 -18.00 -7.64
CA THR A 563 -30.57 -18.84 -7.06
C THR A 563 -29.33 -18.87 -7.97
N PRO A 564 -28.11 -19.06 -7.43
CA PRO A 564 -26.88 -18.91 -8.20
C PRO A 564 -26.62 -20.08 -9.16
N LEU A 565 -26.37 -19.78 -10.44
CA LEU A 565 -25.96 -20.79 -11.44
C LEU A 565 -24.48 -21.16 -11.30
N PHE A 566 -24.18 -22.44 -11.52
CA PHE A 566 -22.83 -23.04 -11.50
C PHE A 566 -22.08 -22.98 -10.16
N HIS A 567 -22.79 -22.77 -9.04
CA HIS A 567 -22.21 -22.86 -7.72
C HIS A 567 -21.96 -24.34 -7.33
N LEU A 568 -20.71 -24.82 -7.33
CA LEU A 568 -20.44 -26.26 -7.16
C LEU A 568 -20.76 -26.83 -5.77
N THR A 569 -20.79 -25.99 -4.73
CA THR A 569 -21.21 -26.41 -3.38
C THR A 569 -22.74 -26.58 -3.25
N ASN A 570 -23.53 -25.83 -4.03
CA ASN A 570 -24.99 -25.96 -4.12
C ASN A 570 -25.40 -26.06 -5.58
N GLN A 571 -25.49 -27.27 -6.08
CA GLN A 571 -25.69 -27.53 -7.51
C GLN A 571 -27.17 -27.61 -7.91
N GLU A 572 -28.09 -27.64 -6.95
CA GLU A 572 -29.53 -27.74 -7.20
C GLU A 572 -30.03 -26.71 -8.23
N PRO A 573 -29.64 -25.42 -8.17
CA PRO A 573 -30.04 -24.43 -9.18
C PRO A 573 -29.58 -24.78 -10.60
N THR A 574 -28.42 -25.40 -10.75
CA THR A 574 -27.86 -25.76 -12.07
C THR A 574 -28.59 -26.98 -12.66
N PHE A 575 -28.94 -27.95 -11.81
CA PHE A 575 -29.78 -29.09 -12.19
C PHE A 575 -31.21 -28.65 -12.54
N GLU A 576 -31.79 -27.75 -11.75
CA GLU A 576 -33.09 -27.11 -12.03
C GLU A 576 -33.08 -26.38 -13.38
N PHE A 577 -32.04 -25.56 -13.62
CA PHE A 577 -31.85 -24.89 -14.91
C PHE A 577 -31.78 -25.89 -16.05
N GLY A 578 -30.98 -26.96 -15.91
CA GLY A 578 -30.86 -28.01 -16.91
C GLY A 578 -32.19 -28.69 -17.22
N ARG A 579 -33.03 -28.91 -16.20
CA ARG A 579 -34.39 -29.42 -16.36
C ARG A 579 -35.26 -28.47 -17.17
N ARG A 580 -35.34 -27.20 -16.75
CA ARG A 580 -36.19 -26.19 -17.40
C ARG A 580 -35.76 -25.93 -18.83
N PHE A 581 -34.45 -25.77 -19.06
CA PHE A 581 -33.87 -25.59 -20.39
C PHE A 581 -34.18 -26.80 -21.28
N GLY A 582 -33.90 -28.01 -20.80
CA GLY A 582 -34.11 -29.24 -21.58
C GLY A 582 -35.58 -29.49 -21.92
N LEU A 583 -36.51 -29.19 -21.01
CA LEU A 583 -37.96 -29.27 -21.26
C LEU A 583 -38.48 -28.21 -22.25
N SER A 584 -37.79 -27.08 -22.39
CA SER A 584 -38.09 -26.08 -23.42
C SER A 584 -37.41 -26.36 -24.77
N SER A 585 -36.43 -27.28 -24.79
CA SER A 585 -35.63 -27.57 -25.98
C SER A 585 -36.20 -28.75 -26.78
N THR A 586 -36.73 -28.43 -27.97
CA THR A 586 -37.22 -29.45 -28.91
C THR A 586 -36.15 -30.48 -29.27
N SER A 587 -34.88 -30.05 -29.37
CA SER A 587 -33.77 -30.95 -29.68
C SER A 587 -33.52 -31.99 -28.57
N MET A 588 -33.52 -31.57 -27.30
CA MET A 588 -33.30 -32.47 -26.16
C MET A 588 -34.50 -33.39 -25.92
N ILE A 589 -35.72 -32.89 -26.08
CA ILE A 589 -36.93 -33.71 -26.03
C ILE A 589 -36.93 -34.76 -27.15
N ASN A 590 -36.60 -34.38 -28.38
CA ASN A 590 -36.51 -35.31 -29.50
C ASN A 590 -35.42 -36.38 -29.25
N ALA A 591 -34.29 -35.99 -28.66
CA ALA A 591 -33.26 -36.95 -28.27
C ALA A 591 -33.77 -37.93 -27.21
N TYR A 592 -34.45 -37.45 -26.17
CA TYR A 592 -35.09 -38.30 -25.15
C TYR A 592 -36.12 -39.26 -25.76
N ASN A 593 -37.05 -38.76 -26.56
CA ASN A 593 -38.11 -39.57 -27.19
C ASN A 593 -37.51 -40.66 -28.07
N ARG A 594 -36.49 -40.32 -28.87
CA ARG A 594 -35.77 -41.30 -29.69
C ARG A 594 -35.09 -42.39 -28.85
N GLU A 595 -34.49 -42.03 -27.73
CA GLU A 595 -33.89 -43.01 -26.82
C GLU A 595 -34.94 -43.92 -26.17
N VAL A 596 -36.10 -43.37 -25.79
CA VAL A 596 -37.25 -44.14 -25.27
C VAL A 596 -37.75 -45.13 -26.33
N GLU A 597 -37.95 -44.68 -27.58
CA GLU A 597 -38.40 -45.55 -28.67
C GLU A 597 -37.42 -46.70 -28.95
N ILE A 598 -36.12 -46.41 -28.99
CA ILE A 598 -35.06 -47.41 -29.19
C ILE A 598 -35.02 -48.39 -28.02
N TRP A 599 -35.14 -47.88 -26.79
CA TRP A 599 -35.17 -48.70 -25.59
C TRP A 599 -36.39 -49.63 -25.57
N ASP A 600 -37.58 -49.12 -25.87
CA ASP A 600 -38.80 -49.91 -25.87
C ASP A 600 -38.78 -50.97 -26.97
N ALA A 601 -38.23 -50.65 -28.15
CA ALA A 601 -37.99 -51.64 -29.20
C ALA A 601 -37.01 -52.73 -28.75
N TYR A 602 -35.95 -52.37 -28.02
CA TYR A 602 -34.97 -53.30 -27.48
C TYR A 602 -35.59 -54.23 -26.41
N VAL A 603 -36.39 -53.69 -25.48
CA VAL A 603 -37.11 -54.48 -24.47
C VAL A 603 -38.09 -55.46 -25.13
N ARG A 604 -38.86 -55.01 -26.14
CA ARG A 604 -39.74 -55.89 -26.93
C ARG A 604 -38.96 -56.99 -27.63
N GLY A 605 -37.81 -56.67 -28.23
CA GLY A 605 -36.94 -57.67 -28.88
C GLY A 605 -36.45 -58.74 -27.90
N GLN A 606 -36.06 -58.35 -26.68
CA GLN A 606 -35.66 -59.29 -25.63
C GLN A 606 -36.82 -60.14 -25.11
N TRP A 607 -38.03 -59.56 -25.04
CA TRP A 607 -39.23 -60.32 -24.69
C TRP A 607 -39.54 -61.42 -25.73
N SER A 608 -39.41 -61.14 -27.03
CA SER A 608 -39.56 -62.15 -28.07
C SER A 608 -38.57 -63.32 -27.92
N VAL A 609 -37.34 -63.04 -27.43
CA VAL A 609 -36.36 -64.10 -27.10
C VAL A 609 -36.84 -64.97 -25.94
N ILE A 610 -37.45 -64.37 -24.91
CA ILE A 610 -38.03 -65.12 -23.78
C ILE A 610 -39.20 -65.98 -24.24
N GLU A 611 -40.08 -65.46 -25.09
CA GLU A 611 -41.18 -66.24 -25.67
C GLU A 611 -40.69 -67.42 -26.51
N ASN A 612 -39.60 -67.24 -27.27
CA ASN A 612 -38.97 -68.34 -28.02
C ASN A 612 -38.39 -69.39 -27.07
N LYS A 613 -37.69 -68.97 -26.01
CA LYS A 613 -37.18 -69.88 -24.98
C LYS A 613 -38.30 -70.66 -24.27
N LYS A 614 -39.45 -70.02 -24.00
CA LYS A 614 -40.62 -70.71 -23.45
C LYS A 614 -41.15 -71.80 -24.38
N ARG A 615 -41.25 -71.50 -25.68
CA ARG A 615 -41.66 -72.48 -26.70
C ARG A 615 -40.68 -73.64 -26.79
N GLU A 616 -39.38 -73.34 -26.83
CA GLU A 616 -38.31 -74.35 -26.83
C GLU A 616 -38.35 -75.21 -25.55
N ALA A 617 -38.50 -74.61 -24.37
CA ALA A 617 -38.62 -75.33 -23.10
C ALA A 617 -39.85 -76.25 -23.06
N ALA A 618 -41.00 -75.79 -23.59
CA ALA A 618 -42.20 -76.62 -23.71
C ALA A 618 -41.97 -77.82 -24.65
N GLN A 619 -41.30 -77.60 -25.79
CA GLN A 619 -40.95 -78.66 -26.73
C GLN A 619 -39.95 -79.66 -26.13
N LEU A 620 -38.91 -79.18 -25.45
CA LEU A 620 -37.94 -80.02 -24.75
C LEU A 620 -38.60 -80.84 -23.65
N ARG A 621 -39.56 -80.30 -22.90
CA ARG A 621 -40.37 -81.05 -21.92
C ARG A 621 -41.17 -82.17 -22.57
N ALA A 622 -41.84 -81.88 -23.69
CA ALA A 622 -42.60 -82.89 -24.44
C ALA A 622 -41.69 -84.01 -24.97
N ASP A 623 -40.52 -83.63 -25.52
CA ASP A 623 -39.52 -84.55 -26.03
C ASP A 623 -38.89 -85.43 -24.93
N ILE A 624 -38.57 -84.85 -23.77
CA ILE A 624 -38.07 -85.60 -22.61
C ILE A 624 -39.12 -86.61 -22.16
N ASN A 625 -40.39 -86.20 -22.07
CA ASN A 625 -41.48 -87.12 -21.73
C ASN A 625 -41.61 -88.27 -22.73
N LEU A 626 -41.52 -87.99 -24.04
CA LEU A 626 -41.55 -89.03 -25.08
C LEU A 626 -40.35 -89.98 -24.98
N GLN A 627 -39.14 -89.46 -24.75
CA GLN A 627 -37.95 -90.29 -24.58
C GLN A 627 -37.99 -91.10 -23.29
N ASN A 628 -38.56 -90.56 -22.21
CA ASN A 628 -38.79 -91.30 -20.96
C ASN A 628 -39.78 -92.46 -21.18
N GLN A 629 -40.86 -92.25 -21.94
CA GLN A 629 -41.79 -93.34 -22.30
C GLN A 629 -41.10 -94.43 -23.14
N ASN A 630 -40.26 -94.03 -24.11
CA ASN A 630 -39.47 -94.96 -24.91
C ASN A 630 -38.46 -95.73 -24.04
N LEU A 631 -37.78 -95.05 -23.11
CA LEU A 631 -36.85 -95.65 -22.15
C LEU A 631 -37.56 -96.72 -21.30
N VAL A 632 -38.73 -96.43 -20.75
CA VAL A 632 -39.54 -97.38 -19.98
C VAL A 632 -39.92 -98.60 -20.83
N THR A 633 -40.34 -98.37 -22.08
CA THR A 633 -40.69 -99.46 -23.02
C THR A 633 -39.48 -100.35 -23.32
N LYS A 634 -38.31 -99.76 -23.56
CA LYS A 634 -37.06 -100.48 -23.83
C LYS A 634 -36.53 -101.22 -22.60
N GLN A 635 -36.66 -100.65 -21.41
CA GLN A 635 -36.36 -101.31 -20.14
C GLN A 635 -37.27 -102.53 -19.91
N GLN A 636 -38.56 -102.42 -20.24
CA GLN A 636 -39.50 -103.53 -20.12
C GLN A 636 -39.23 -104.64 -21.14
N GLN A 637 -38.85 -104.28 -22.38
CA GLN A 637 -38.37 -105.23 -23.38
C GLN A 637 -37.07 -105.93 -22.95
N LEU A 638 -36.13 -105.19 -22.34
CA LEU A 638 -34.91 -105.76 -21.78
C LEU A 638 -35.23 -106.75 -20.65
N ALA A 639 -36.12 -106.39 -19.73
CA ALA A 639 -36.55 -107.27 -18.64
C ALA A 639 -37.22 -108.55 -19.16
N ASN A 640 -38.08 -108.44 -20.18
CA ASN A 640 -38.72 -109.58 -20.83
C ASN A 640 -37.69 -110.49 -21.55
N GLU A 641 -36.70 -109.91 -22.22
CA GLU A 641 -35.63 -110.65 -22.90
C GLU A 641 -34.66 -111.30 -21.89
N GLU A 642 -34.35 -110.63 -20.78
CA GLU A 642 -33.56 -111.20 -19.69
C GLU A 642 -34.29 -112.35 -18.99
N GLU A 643 -35.62 -112.25 -18.84
CA GLU A 643 -36.46 -113.33 -18.34
C GLU A 643 -36.52 -114.51 -19.33
N ARG A 644 -36.67 -114.23 -20.64
CA ARG A 644 -36.57 -115.25 -21.71
C ARG A 644 -35.23 -115.98 -21.66
N LEU A 645 -34.12 -115.25 -21.57
CA LEU A 645 -32.77 -115.80 -21.48
C LEU A 645 -32.54 -116.57 -20.16
N ARG A 646 -33.10 -116.12 -19.03
CA ARG A 646 -33.08 -116.86 -17.76
C ARG A 646 -33.83 -118.20 -17.88
N GLN A 647 -34.98 -118.22 -18.53
CA GLN A 647 -35.75 -119.44 -18.79
C GLN A 647 -35.06 -120.38 -19.77
N GLU A 648 -34.41 -119.85 -20.82
CA GLU A 648 -33.61 -120.61 -21.78
C GLU A 648 -32.36 -121.22 -21.11
N TYR A 649 -31.71 -120.48 -20.22
CA TYR A 649 -30.61 -120.97 -19.39
C TYR A 649 -31.06 -122.09 -18.43
N ALA A 650 -32.20 -121.92 -17.75
CA ALA A 650 -32.76 -122.92 -16.85
C ALA A 650 -33.17 -124.23 -17.55
N ARG A 651 -33.43 -124.22 -18.86
CA ARG A 651 -33.71 -125.42 -19.67
C ARG A 651 -32.46 -126.18 -20.12
N ASN A 652 -31.28 -125.55 -20.15
CA ASN A 652 -30.04 -126.11 -20.70
C ASN A 652 -29.01 -126.60 -19.64
N VAL A 653 -29.46 -126.94 -18.43
CA VAL A 653 -28.61 -127.22 -17.23
C VAL A 653 -27.89 -128.59 -17.29
N SER A 654 -27.63 -129.17 -18.46
CA SER A 654 -27.01 -130.51 -18.57
C SER A 654 -25.51 -130.54 -18.90
N ASN A 655 -24.81 -129.42 -19.16
CA ASN A 655 -23.35 -129.47 -19.31
C ASN A 655 -22.63 -128.21 -18.82
N HIS A 656 -21.53 -128.43 -18.09
CA HIS A 656 -20.76 -127.42 -17.38
C HIS A 656 -19.94 -126.50 -18.30
N TRP A 657 -19.67 -125.29 -17.76
CA TRP A 657 -18.69 -124.25 -18.13
C TRP A 657 -19.07 -123.18 -19.18
N HIS A 658 -19.44 -122.01 -18.64
CA HIS A 658 -18.97 -120.67 -19.02
C HIS A 658 -19.40 -120.01 -20.34
N TYR A 659 -20.60 -120.29 -20.86
CA TYR A 659 -21.14 -119.48 -21.97
C TYR A 659 -22.50 -118.87 -21.63
N TYR A 660 -22.50 -117.65 -21.10
CA TYR A 660 -23.67 -116.78 -21.19
C TYR A 660 -23.99 -116.60 -22.68
N PRO A 661 -25.22 -116.88 -23.14
CA PRO A 661 -25.60 -116.56 -24.51
C PRO A 661 -25.41 -115.06 -24.72
N LYS A 662 -24.50 -114.66 -25.61
CA LYS A 662 -24.43 -113.28 -26.08
C LYS A 662 -25.69 -113.00 -26.89
N SER A 663 -26.76 -112.55 -26.22
CA SER A 663 -27.95 -112.09 -26.92
C SER A 663 -27.62 -110.76 -27.60
N ALA A 664 -27.61 -110.80 -28.94
CA ALA A 664 -27.50 -109.60 -29.76
C ALA A 664 -28.64 -108.63 -29.44
N VAL A 665 -29.83 -109.16 -29.11
CA VAL A 665 -31.02 -108.38 -28.71
C VAL A 665 -30.81 -107.70 -27.37
N LYS A 666 -30.31 -108.42 -26.35
CA LYS A 666 -29.96 -107.83 -25.04
C LYS A 666 -28.92 -106.71 -25.19
N THR A 667 -27.83 -106.99 -25.90
CA THR A 667 -26.74 -106.02 -26.12
C THR A 667 -27.22 -104.81 -26.94
N GLN A 668 -28.19 -104.99 -27.84
CA GLN A 668 -28.82 -103.90 -28.58
C GLN A 668 -29.74 -103.07 -27.67
N LEU A 669 -30.57 -103.71 -26.83
CA LEU A 669 -31.46 -103.01 -25.89
C LEU A 669 -30.68 -102.23 -24.83
N GLU A 670 -29.58 -102.78 -24.31
CA GLU A 670 -28.67 -102.07 -23.39
C GLU A 670 -28.04 -100.83 -24.07
N ARG A 671 -27.60 -100.95 -25.34
CA ARG A 671 -27.11 -99.82 -26.13
C ARG A 671 -28.21 -98.78 -26.39
N ASP A 672 -29.41 -99.20 -26.76
CA ASP A 672 -30.57 -98.34 -26.99
C ASP A 672 -30.94 -97.57 -25.69
N ILE A 673 -30.90 -98.24 -24.52
CA ILE A 673 -31.15 -97.62 -23.20
C ILE A 673 -30.06 -96.61 -22.85
N GLN A 674 -28.78 -96.95 -23.06
CA GLN A 674 -27.68 -96.01 -22.85
C GLN A 674 -27.79 -94.79 -23.76
N GLN A 675 -28.18 -94.99 -25.02
CA GLN A 675 -28.41 -93.92 -25.99
C GLN A 675 -29.60 -93.04 -25.57
N ALA A 676 -30.73 -93.64 -25.17
CA ALA A 676 -31.89 -92.89 -24.67
C ALA A 676 -31.55 -92.07 -23.43
N ASN A 677 -30.83 -92.64 -22.45
CA ASN A 677 -30.34 -91.92 -21.27
C ASN A 677 -29.37 -90.78 -21.59
N SER A 678 -28.53 -90.95 -22.62
CA SER A 678 -27.66 -89.88 -23.11
C SER A 678 -28.47 -88.75 -23.74
N VAL A 679 -29.47 -89.09 -24.58
CA VAL A 679 -30.38 -88.12 -25.20
C VAL A 679 -31.19 -87.36 -24.15
N ILE A 680 -31.75 -88.05 -23.15
CA ILE A 680 -32.48 -87.43 -22.04
C ILE A 680 -31.58 -86.44 -21.29
N ARG A 681 -30.39 -86.85 -20.86
CA ARG A 681 -29.44 -85.95 -20.17
C ARG A 681 -29.07 -84.73 -21.02
N ASN A 682 -28.85 -84.91 -22.32
CA ASN A 682 -28.54 -83.81 -23.23
C ASN A 682 -29.73 -82.84 -23.37
N LYS A 683 -30.96 -83.38 -23.44
CA LYS A 683 -32.20 -82.57 -23.51
C LYS A 683 -32.53 -81.91 -22.18
N GLU A 684 -32.26 -82.53 -21.03
CA GLU A 684 -32.40 -81.93 -19.69
C GLU A 684 -31.41 -80.79 -19.49
N ALA A 685 -30.16 -80.95 -19.97
CA ALA A 685 -29.18 -79.88 -19.98
C ALA A 685 -29.59 -78.73 -20.92
N ALA A 686 -30.18 -79.05 -22.08
CA ALA A 686 -30.75 -78.05 -22.99
C ALA A 686 -31.96 -77.33 -22.36
N LEU A 687 -32.84 -78.06 -21.67
CA LEU A 687 -34.01 -77.52 -20.96
C LEU A 687 -33.56 -76.56 -19.85
N SER A 688 -32.54 -76.94 -19.07
CA SER A 688 -31.97 -76.07 -18.04
C SER A 688 -31.41 -74.76 -18.62
N ARG A 689 -30.75 -74.82 -19.80
CA ARG A 689 -30.27 -73.62 -20.50
C ARG A 689 -31.40 -72.77 -21.08
N SER A 690 -32.44 -73.38 -21.63
CA SER A 690 -33.60 -72.69 -22.19
C SER A 690 -34.45 -72.02 -21.10
N LEU A 691 -34.57 -72.67 -19.93
CA LEU A 691 -35.27 -72.11 -18.77
C LEU A 691 -34.53 -70.95 -18.09
N ALA A 692 -33.22 -70.81 -18.31
CA ALA A 692 -32.44 -69.72 -17.74
C ALA A 692 -32.86 -68.37 -18.35
N VAL A 693 -33.24 -67.43 -17.49
CA VAL A 693 -33.61 -66.06 -17.89
C VAL A 693 -32.39 -65.35 -18.48
N PRO A 694 -32.55 -64.60 -19.59
CA PRO A 694 -31.51 -63.69 -20.08
C PRO A 694 -31.05 -62.72 -18.98
N ARG A 695 -29.87 -62.11 -19.15
CA ARG A 695 -29.41 -61.08 -18.21
C ARG A 695 -30.44 -59.95 -18.14
N TYR A 696 -30.70 -59.46 -16.93
CA TYR A 696 -31.56 -58.31 -16.72
C TYR A 696 -31.03 -57.09 -17.49
N LEU A 697 -31.92 -56.20 -17.88
CA LEU A 697 -31.57 -55.04 -18.69
C LEU A 697 -31.24 -53.84 -17.79
N VAL A 698 -30.28 -53.03 -18.20
CA VAL A 698 -29.90 -51.79 -17.50
C VAL A 698 -30.35 -50.64 -18.38
N ARG A 699 -31.29 -49.82 -17.89
CA ARG A 699 -31.77 -48.66 -18.66
C ARG A 699 -30.67 -47.60 -18.73
N PRO A 700 -30.37 -47.04 -19.93
CA PRO A 700 -29.27 -46.09 -20.09
C PRO A 700 -29.53 -44.70 -19.49
N LEU A 701 -30.79 -44.32 -19.31
CA LEU A 701 -31.23 -43.06 -18.72
C LEU A 701 -32.25 -43.30 -17.59
N PRO A 702 -32.42 -42.35 -16.65
CA PRO A 702 -33.48 -42.42 -15.66
C PRO A 702 -34.88 -42.64 -16.27
N GLN A 703 -35.76 -43.31 -15.52
CA GLN A 703 -37.13 -43.59 -15.98
C GLN A 703 -38.00 -42.33 -16.06
N ALA A 704 -37.84 -41.40 -15.12
CA ALA A 704 -38.62 -40.17 -15.10
C ALA A 704 -38.09 -39.21 -16.16
N THR A 705 -38.98 -38.67 -16.99
CA THR A 705 -38.63 -37.71 -18.05
C THR A 705 -37.83 -36.53 -17.52
N ASN A 706 -38.24 -35.95 -16.39
CA ASN A 706 -37.56 -34.80 -15.77
C ASN A 706 -36.10 -35.11 -15.38
N ASP A 707 -35.84 -36.33 -14.90
CA ASP A 707 -34.51 -36.75 -14.48
C ASP A 707 -33.65 -37.08 -15.70
N ALA A 708 -34.22 -37.76 -16.70
CA ALA A 708 -33.53 -38.07 -17.95
C ALA A 708 -33.13 -36.81 -18.71
N ILE A 709 -34.02 -35.82 -18.78
CA ILE A 709 -33.74 -34.52 -19.42
C ILE A 709 -32.60 -33.78 -18.73
N GLN A 710 -32.51 -33.83 -17.40
CA GLN A 710 -31.37 -33.26 -16.67
C GLN A 710 -30.06 -33.98 -17.02
N VAL A 711 -30.04 -35.31 -17.07
CA VAL A 711 -28.85 -36.08 -17.50
C VAL A 711 -28.49 -35.72 -18.95
N ILE A 712 -29.46 -35.69 -19.86
CA ILE A 712 -29.25 -35.31 -21.26
C ILE A 712 -28.64 -33.92 -21.34
N PHE A 713 -29.21 -32.93 -20.65
CA PHE A 713 -28.67 -31.57 -20.62
C PHE A 713 -27.22 -31.54 -20.12
N MET A 714 -26.88 -32.26 -19.05
CA MET A 714 -25.50 -32.26 -18.54
C MET A 714 -24.52 -32.93 -19.50
N LEU A 715 -24.98 -33.95 -20.23
CA LEU A 715 -24.19 -34.60 -21.27
C LEU A 715 -24.06 -33.70 -22.50
N THR A 716 -25.11 -33.00 -22.91
CA THR A 716 -25.18 -32.21 -24.16
C THR A 716 -25.33 -30.72 -23.93
N MET A 717 -24.69 -30.23 -22.86
CA MET A 717 -24.81 -28.84 -22.41
C MET A 717 -24.49 -27.89 -23.58
N PRO A 718 -25.41 -26.94 -23.92
CA PRO A 718 -25.18 -26.03 -25.03
C PRO A 718 -23.87 -25.28 -24.86
N ARG A 719 -23.14 -25.09 -25.96
CA ARG A 719 -21.78 -24.55 -25.92
C ARG A 719 -21.69 -23.21 -25.19
N ASN A 720 -22.66 -22.33 -25.37
CA ASN A 720 -22.67 -21.00 -24.76
C ASN A 720 -22.85 -21.07 -23.24
N ILE A 721 -23.72 -21.97 -22.77
CA ILE A 721 -23.95 -22.26 -21.35
C ILE A 721 -22.73 -22.96 -20.72
N GLU A 722 -22.08 -23.86 -21.46
CA GLU A 722 -20.84 -24.49 -21.03
C GLU A 722 -19.72 -23.46 -20.85
N ILE A 723 -19.58 -22.50 -21.78
CA ILE A 723 -18.60 -21.41 -21.70
C ILE A 723 -18.89 -20.51 -20.50
N LEU A 724 -20.16 -20.15 -20.28
CA LEU A 724 -20.60 -19.35 -19.14
C LEU A 724 -20.22 -20.03 -17.81
N GLY A 725 -20.58 -21.30 -17.65
CA GLY A 725 -20.25 -22.07 -16.45
C GLY A 725 -18.74 -22.25 -16.26
N ASN A 726 -18.00 -22.53 -17.34
CA ASN A 726 -16.55 -22.66 -17.29
C ASN A 726 -15.89 -21.35 -16.83
N LEU A 727 -16.30 -20.21 -17.37
CA LEU A 727 -15.75 -18.92 -16.99
C LEU A 727 -16.15 -18.50 -15.57
N CYS A 728 -17.36 -18.86 -15.11
CA CYS A 728 -17.75 -18.67 -13.72
C CYS A 728 -16.79 -19.39 -12.76
N LEU A 729 -16.54 -20.68 -13.02
CA LEU A 729 -15.62 -21.48 -12.19
C LEU A 729 -14.16 -21.05 -12.35
N THR A 730 -13.76 -20.63 -13.55
CA THR A 730 -12.41 -20.09 -13.79
C THR A 730 -12.22 -18.75 -13.06
N ALA A 731 -13.25 -17.90 -13.00
CA ALA A 731 -13.23 -16.64 -12.26
C ALA A 731 -13.11 -16.88 -10.75
N GLN A 732 -13.89 -17.81 -10.20
CA GLN A 732 -13.76 -18.22 -8.81
C GLN A 732 -12.39 -18.88 -8.54
N ARG A 733 -11.90 -19.71 -9.47
CA ARG A 733 -10.58 -20.34 -9.38
C ARG A 733 -9.45 -19.32 -9.32
N ALA A 734 -9.57 -18.21 -10.03
CA ALA A 734 -8.57 -17.14 -10.03
C ALA A 734 -8.52 -16.37 -8.69
N LEU A 735 -9.65 -16.32 -7.96
CA LEU A 735 -9.74 -15.75 -6.62
C LEU A 735 -9.03 -16.65 -5.58
N VAL A 736 -9.22 -17.97 -5.62
CA VAL A 736 -8.73 -18.90 -4.59
C VAL A 736 -7.28 -19.36 -4.80
N PRO A 737 -6.54 -19.79 -3.75
CA PRO A 737 -5.10 -20.08 -3.82
C PRO A 737 -4.68 -20.94 -5.03
N ALA A 738 -3.57 -20.60 -5.69
CA ALA A 738 -3.13 -21.32 -6.89
C ALA A 738 -2.90 -22.83 -6.64
N GLN A 739 -2.39 -23.19 -5.45
CA GLN A 739 -2.36 -24.57 -4.98
C GLN A 739 -3.72 -24.91 -4.36
N ALA A 740 -4.31 -26.03 -4.78
CA ALA A 740 -5.59 -26.48 -4.24
C ALA A 740 -5.48 -26.79 -2.74
N THR A 741 -6.39 -26.25 -1.93
CA THR A 741 -6.46 -26.54 -0.50
C THR A 741 -7.24 -27.82 -0.24
N SER A 742 -7.14 -28.36 0.98
CA SER A 742 -7.89 -29.55 1.41
C SER A 742 -9.39 -29.39 1.21
N GLU A 743 -9.94 -28.21 1.50
CA GLU A 743 -11.37 -27.92 1.35
C GLU A 743 -11.81 -28.01 -0.10
N MET A 744 -11.03 -27.42 -1.02
CA MET A 744 -11.33 -27.42 -2.46
C MET A 744 -11.30 -28.82 -3.09
N THR A 745 -10.42 -29.69 -2.57
CA THR A 745 -10.30 -31.08 -3.06
C THR A 745 -11.30 -32.05 -2.44
N ARG A 746 -12.07 -31.62 -1.43
CA ARG A 746 -13.05 -32.46 -0.73
C ARG A 746 -14.32 -32.60 -1.56
N LEU A 747 -14.24 -33.43 -2.60
CA LEU A 747 -15.38 -33.75 -3.45
C LEU A 747 -16.33 -34.73 -2.75
N PRO A 748 -17.64 -34.71 -3.09
CA PRO A 748 -18.60 -35.74 -2.67
C PRO A 748 -18.10 -37.14 -3.05
N ALA A 749 -18.58 -38.18 -2.38
CA ALA A 749 -18.30 -39.56 -2.80
C ALA A 749 -18.85 -39.78 -4.22
N LEU A 750 -17.96 -39.95 -5.20
CA LEU A 750 -18.34 -40.11 -6.61
C LEU A 750 -18.37 -41.58 -7.00
N SER A 751 -19.30 -41.93 -7.90
CA SER A 751 -19.24 -43.24 -8.57
C SER A 751 -17.95 -43.37 -9.39
N PRO A 752 -17.36 -44.59 -9.52
CA PRO A 752 -16.24 -44.84 -10.42
C PRO A 752 -16.61 -44.69 -11.91
N THR A 753 -17.91 -44.59 -12.24
CA THR A 753 -18.42 -44.47 -13.60
C THR A 753 -19.15 -43.15 -13.78
N THR A 754 -18.78 -42.36 -14.79
CA THR A 754 -19.49 -41.11 -15.13
C THR A 754 -20.81 -41.39 -15.84
N TRP A 755 -21.73 -40.43 -15.87
CA TRP A 755 -22.99 -40.58 -16.63
C TRP A 755 -22.74 -40.88 -18.12
N LEU A 756 -21.68 -40.29 -18.70
CA LEU A 756 -21.29 -40.54 -20.09
C LEU A 756 -20.83 -41.99 -20.29
N GLN A 757 -19.98 -42.50 -19.39
CA GLN A 757 -19.49 -43.89 -19.46
C GLN A 757 -20.62 -44.88 -19.21
N PHE A 758 -21.51 -44.59 -18.25
CA PHE A 758 -22.68 -45.39 -17.96
C PHE A 758 -23.61 -45.47 -19.18
N TYR A 759 -23.96 -44.32 -19.76
CA TYR A 759 -24.76 -44.26 -20.98
C TYR A 759 -24.09 -45.03 -22.12
N SER A 760 -22.80 -44.80 -22.36
CA SER A 760 -22.05 -45.48 -23.45
C SER A 760 -22.00 -47.00 -23.30
N GLY A 761 -21.99 -47.51 -22.06
CA GLY A 761 -21.94 -48.94 -21.77
C GLY A 761 -23.30 -49.65 -21.86
N HIS A 762 -24.40 -48.90 -21.75
CA HIS A 762 -25.75 -49.49 -21.64
C HIS A 762 -26.72 -49.03 -22.73
N ALA A 763 -26.44 -47.95 -23.45
CA ALA A 763 -27.29 -47.47 -24.52
C ALA A 763 -27.10 -48.29 -25.80
N SER A 764 -28.20 -48.75 -26.37
CA SER A 764 -28.23 -49.39 -27.70
C SER A 764 -27.99 -48.37 -28.83
N SER A 765 -28.21 -47.08 -28.53
CA SER A 765 -28.05 -45.94 -29.42
C SER A 765 -26.82 -45.13 -29.03
N ARG A 766 -26.18 -44.52 -30.02
CA ARG A 766 -25.05 -43.60 -29.84
C ARG A 766 -25.46 -42.13 -30.07
N ALA A 767 -26.76 -41.82 -30.01
CA ALA A 767 -27.29 -40.52 -30.40
C ALA A 767 -26.77 -39.34 -29.56
N LEU A 768 -26.45 -39.56 -28.27
CA LEU A 768 -25.96 -38.51 -27.37
C LEU A 768 -24.43 -38.33 -27.39
N LEU A 769 -23.68 -39.20 -28.08
CA LEU A 769 -22.21 -39.19 -28.08
C LEU A 769 -21.52 -38.05 -28.87
N PRO A 770 -22.08 -37.52 -29.98
CA PRO A 770 -21.41 -36.46 -30.74
C PRO A 770 -21.35 -35.09 -30.03
N ALA A 771 -22.22 -34.86 -29.04
CA ALA A 771 -22.48 -33.54 -28.45
C ALA A 771 -22.02 -33.43 -26.98
N THR A 772 -21.02 -34.23 -26.56
CA THR A 772 -20.64 -34.29 -25.15
C THR A 772 -19.98 -32.99 -24.66
N SER A 773 -20.43 -32.48 -23.52
CA SER A 773 -19.72 -31.44 -22.78
C SER A 773 -18.26 -31.86 -22.56
N LYS A 774 -17.34 -30.94 -22.86
CA LYS A 774 -15.89 -31.12 -22.73
C LYS A 774 -15.37 -30.58 -21.40
N VAL A 775 -16.13 -29.71 -20.75
CA VAL A 775 -15.72 -29.02 -19.53
C VAL A 775 -16.28 -29.70 -18.29
N PHE A 776 -17.57 -30.04 -18.30
CA PHE A 776 -18.25 -30.56 -17.13
C PHE A 776 -18.38 -32.08 -17.19
N THR A 777 -18.19 -32.73 -16.05
CA THR A 777 -18.41 -34.17 -15.91
C THR A 777 -19.50 -34.42 -14.88
N ALA A 778 -20.64 -34.94 -15.33
CA ALA A 778 -21.70 -35.40 -14.45
C ALA A 778 -21.40 -36.83 -13.95
N ASN A 779 -21.42 -37.01 -12.63
CA ASN A 779 -21.16 -38.29 -11.98
C ASN A 779 -22.41 -38.69 -11.17
N PRO A 780 -22.95 -39.90 -11.36
CA PRO A 780 -23.97 -40.43 -10.47
C PRO A 780 -23.41 -40.64 -9.06
N ALA A 781 -24.31 -40.73 -8.09
CA ALA A 781 -23.98 -41.21 -6.75
C ALA A 781 -23.37 -42.63 -6.82
N PRO A 782 -22.54 -43.05 -5.85
CA PRO A 782 -22.06 -44.42 -5.80
C PRO A 782 -23.23 -45.41 -5.85
N PHE A 783 -23.26 -46.23 -6.89
CA PHE A 783 -24.29 -47.24 -7.10
C PHE A 783 -23.63 -48.60 -7.37
N SER A 784 -24.39 -49.67 -7.14
CA SER A 784 -23.96 -51.01 -7.52
C SER A 784 -25.08 -51.70 -8.31
N CYS A 785 -24.77 -52.10 -9.54
CA CYS A 785 -25.69 -52.90 -10.33
C CYS A 785 -25.84 -54.28 -9.66
N PRO A 786 -27.08 -54.76 -9.41
CA PRO A 786 -27.30 -56.07 -8.81
C PRO A 786 -26.62 -57.19 -9.61
N ARG A 787 -26.10 -58.24 -8.97
CA ARG A 787 -25.55 -59.39 -9.72
C ARG A 787 -26.63 -60.15 -10.50
N SER A 788 -27.85 -60.13 -9.99
CA SER A 788 -29.04 -60.70 -10.60
C SER A 788 -30.25 -59.85 -10.21
N LEU A 789 -31.18 -59.66 -11.14
CA LEU A 789 -32.44 -58.97 -10.92
C LEU A 789 -33.54 -59.73 -11.66
N GLY A 790 -34.70 -59.90 -11.01
CA GLY A 790 -35.85 -60.61 -11.56
C GLY A 790 -35.87 -62.13 -11.28
N PRO A 791 -36.83 -62.85 -11.87
CA PRO A 791 -37.05 -64.27 -11.63
C PRO A 791 -35.90 -65.16 -12.12
N LYS A 792 -35.76 -66.35 -11.53
CA LYS A 792 -34.72 -67.33 -11.90
C LYS A 792 -35.04 -68.17 -13.14
N SER A 793 -36.30 -68.22 -13.56
CA SER A 793 -36.76 -69.00 -14.71
C SER A 793 -37.66 -68.19 -15.62
N VAL A 794 -37.55 -68.44 -16.94
CA VAL A 794 -38.39 -67.79 -17.96
C VAL A 794 -39.88 -68.08 -17.75
N ASP A 795 -40.24 -69.21 -17.14
CA ASP A 795 -41.64 -69.58 -16.89
C ASP A 795 -42.35 -68.64 -15.92
N ASN A 796 -41.59 -68.02 -15.01
CA ASN A 796 -42.12 -67.12 -13.99
C ASN A 796 -42.44 -65.71 -14.54
N LEU A 797 -42.25 -65.48 -15.85
CA LEU A 797 -42.52 -64.20 -16.51
C LEU A 797 -43.76 -64.32 -17.39
N TYR A 798 -44.89 -63.72 -17.03
CA TYR A 798 -46.17 -63.94 -17.73
C TYR A 798 -46.49 -62.89 -18.79
N SER A 799 -45.91 -61.69 -18.71
CA SER A 799 -46.18 -60.60 -19.63
C SER A 799 -44.98 -59.68 -19.83
N LEU A 800 -44.99 -58.93 -20.94
CA LEU A 800 -44.03 -57.87 -21.21
C LEU A 800 -44.01 -56.79 -20.12
N ALA A 801 -45.16 -56.46 -19.54
CA ALA A 801 -45.27 -55.47 -18.47
C ALA A 801 -44.52 -55.95 -17.21
N GLN A 802 -44.73 -57.21 -16.82
CA GLN A 802 -44.03 -57.82 -15.69
C GLN A 802 -42.52 -57.90 -15.94
N TYR A 803 -42.11 -58.32 -17.15
CA TYR A 803 -40.69 -58.35 -17.52
C TYR A 803 -40.04 -56.97 -17.42
N SER A 804 -40.72 -55.93 -17.89
CA SER A 804 -40.23 -54.55 -17.84
C SER A 804 -40.13 -54.02 -16.41
N SER A 805 -40.98 -54.46 -15.48
CA SER A 805 -40.93 -54.02 -14.07
C SER A 805 -39.93 -54.81 -13.22
N GLU A 806 -39.80 -56.12 -13.45
CA GLU A 806 -39.01 -57.00 -12.57
C GLU A 806 -37.58 -57.28 -13.10
N CYS A 807 -37.35 -57.14 -14.41
CA CYS A 807 -36.07 -57.48 -15.04
C CYS A 807 -35.36 -56.27 -15.66
N VAL A 808 -35.79 -55.05 -15.36
CA VAL A 808 -35.12 -53.82 -15.77
C VAL A 808 -34.63 -53.07 -14.54
N TRP A 809 -33.33 -52.77 -14.52
CA TRP A 809 -32.76 -51.87 -13.52
C TRP A 809 -32.77 -50.44 -14.06
N ASN A 810 -33.32 -49.52 -13.28
CA ASN A 810 -33.41 -48.09 -13.62
C ASN A 810 -32.39 -47.28 -12.81
N PRO A 811 -31.56 -46.44 -13.44
CA PRO A 811 -30.68 -45.53 -12.72
C PRO A 811 -31.48 -44.36 -12.11
N THR A 812 -31.01 -43.82 -10.99
CA THR A 812 -31.61 -42.66 -10.31
C THR A 812 -30.74 -41.42 -10.44
N LEU A 813 -31.36 -40.25 -10.60
CA LEU A 813 -30.62 -38.98 -10.58
C LEU A 813 -30.16 -38.58 -9.17
N TYR A 814 -30.83 -39.08 -8.11
CA TYR A 814 -30.52 -38.74 -6.72
C TYR A 814 -29.02 -38.89 -6.39
N GLY A 815 -28.44 -37.82 -5.81
CA GLY A 815 -27.01 -37.75 -5.46
C GLY A 815 -26.07 -37.59 -6.65
N THR A 816 -26.57 -37.33 -7.86
CA THR A 816 -25.73 -36.94 -9.01
C THR A 816 -25.04 -35.61 -8.74
N THR A 817 -23.77 -35.52 -9.11
CA THR A 817 -22.94 -34.33 -8.92
C THR A 817 -22.21 -33.96 -10.20
N LEU A 818 -22.26 -32.68 -10.53
CA LEU A 818 -21.45 -32.05 -11.55
C LEU A 818 -20.07 -31.76 -10.99
N THR A 819 -19.05 -32.04 -11.79
CA THR A 819 -17.66 -31.79 -11.43
C THR A 819 -16.95 -31.07 -12.55
N TRP A 820 -15.96 -30.27 -12.17
CA TRP A 820 -15.20 -29.42 -13.08
C TRP A 820 -13.71 -29.66 -12.86
N THR A 821 -12.94 -29.50 -13.94
CA THR A 821 -11.49 -29.65 -13.92
C THR A 821 -10.87 -28.30 -14.29
N ASP A 822 -9.94 -27.82 -13.47
CA ASP A 822 -9.26 -26.55 -13.72
C ASP A 822 -8.27 -26.65 -14.89
N SER A 823 -7.71 -25.50 -15.31
CA SER A 823 -6.73 -25.43 -16.41
C SER A 823 -5.41 -26.15 -16.11
N PHE A 824 -5.20 -26.61 -14.87
CA PHE A 824 -4.06 -27.42 -14.46
C PHE A 824 -4.37 -28.93 -14.44
N GLY A 825 -5.61 -29.33 -14.74
CA GLY A 825 -6.03 -30.73 -14.72
C GLY A 825 -6.52 -31.22 -13.36
N ASN A 826 -6.71 -30.34 -12.37
CA ASN A 826 -7.17 -30.73 -11.05
C ASN A 826 -8.70 -30.67 -10.96
N LYS A 827 -9.30 -31.76 -10.47
CA LYS A 827 -10.73 -31.83 -10.15
C LYS A 827 -10.98 -31.25 -8.77
N LEU A 828 -11.67 -30.12 -8.66
CA LEU A 828 -11.85 -29.39 -7.40
C LEU A 828 -13.09 -28.48 -7.41
N ASP A 829 -13.53 -28.05 -6.22
CA ASP A 829 -14.55 -27.00 -6.02
C ASP A 829 -13.88 -25.68 -5.58
N PRO A 830 -13.85 -24.63 -6.42
CA PRO A 830 -13.27 -23.35 -6.04
C PRO A 830 -14.18 -22.53 -5.12
N PHE A 831 -15.47 -22.85 -4.97
CA PHE A 831 -16.36 -22.17 -4.02
C PHE A 831 -16.19 -22.67 -2.58
N ALA A 832 -15.55 -23.83 -2.38
CA ALA A 832 -15.27 -24.39 -1.06
C ALA A 832 -14.08 -23.72 -0.33
N ALA A 833 -13.38 -22.79 -0.98
CA ALA A 833 -12.23 -22.11 -0.36
C ALA A 833 -12.66 -21.19 0.78
N THR A 834 -11.93 -21.24 1.90
CA THR A 834 -12.21 -20.39 3.06
C THR A 834 -11.79 -18.94 2.80
N GLU A 835 -12.49 -17.98 3.42
CA GLU A 835 -12.15 -16.55 3.32
C GLU A 835 -10.68 -16.28 3.70
N ALA A 836 -10.18 -16.92 4.77
CA ALA A 836 -8.79 -16.80 5.19
C ALA A 836 -7.80 -17.26 4.10
N SER A 837 -8.10 -18.35 3.40
CA SER A 837 -7.25 -18.86 2.31
C SER A 837 -7.23 -17.89 1.12
N VAL A 838 -8.39 -17.33 0.76
CA VAL A 838 -8.53 -16.33 -0.31
C VAL A 838 -7.71 -15.10 0.02
N ILE A 839 -7.92 -14.52 1.21
CA ILE A 839 -7.20 -13.35 1.70
C ILE A 839 -5.69 -13.56 1.68
N ASN A 840 -5.21 -14.68 2.23
CA ASN A 840 -3.78 -14.97 2.30
C ASN A 840 -3.14 -15.12 0.93
N SER A 841 -3.89 -15.60 -0.08
CA SER A 841 -3.38 -15.72 -1.46
C SER A 841 -3.10 -14.39 -2.17
N TYR A 842 -3.61 -13.28 -1.63
CA TYR A 842 -3.40 -11.91 -2.13
C TYR A 842 -2.53 -11.05 -1.22
N VAL A 843 -1.89 -11.65 -0.24
CA VAL A 843 -0.87 -11.02 0.59
C VAL A 843 0.51 -11.37 0.03
N GLU A 844 1.28 -10.36 -0.40
CA GLU A 844 2.63 -10.62 -0.93
C GLU A 844 3.51 -11.28 0.16
N THR A 845 4.21 -12.34 -0.23
CA THR A 845 5.17 -13.01 0.63
C THR A 845 6.42 -12.15 0.81
N MET A 846 6.90 -12.03 2.04
CA MET A 846 8.14 -11.32 2.33
C MET A 846 9.35 -11.98 1.65
N PRO A 847 10.40 -11.20 1.31
CA PRO A 847 11.67 -11.76 0.86
C PRO A 847 12.27 -12.70 1.90
N LYS A 848 13.08 -13.68 1.47
CA LYS A 848 13.58 -14.77 2.32
C LYS A 848 14.20 -14.32 3.65
N GLY A 849 14.98 -13.23 3.65
CA GLY A 849 15.62 -12.68 4.86
C GLY A 849 14.69 -11.92 5.81
N PHE A 850 13.42 -11.73 5.44
CA PHE A 850 12.44 -10.93 6.19
C PHE A 850 11.13 -11.70 6.44
N HIS A 851 11.12 -13.03 6.29
CA HIS A 851 9.92 -13.85 6.49
C HIS A 851 9.31 -13.68 7.89
N GLN A 852 10.11 -13.44 8.93
CA GLN A 852 9.59 -13.19 10.28
C GLN A 852 8.68 -11.96 10.36
N PHE A 853 8.78 -11.02 9.40
CA PHE A 853 7.93 -9.83 9.34
C PHE A 853 6.67 -10.01 8.48
N GLN A 854 6.32 -11.24 8.07
CA GLN A 854 5.10 -11.49 7.31
C GLN A 854 3.84 -10.99 8.04
N TRP A 855 3.82 -11.02 9.37
CA TRP A 855 2.73 -10.46 10.19
C TRP A 855 2.52 -8.96 9.95
N MET A 856 3.56 -8.21 9.58
CA MET A 856 3.42 -6.80 9.19
C MET A 856 2.70 -6.62 7.85
N ASN A 857 2.61 -7.68 7.04
CA ASN A 857 1.97 -7.67 5.73
C ASN A 857 0.65 -8.47 5.66
N THR A 858 0.17 -9.05 6.75
CA THR A 858 -1.14 -9.74 6.75
C THR A 858 -2.28 -8.80 6.39
N TRP A 859 -3.45 -9.34 6.09
CA TRP A 859 -4.65 -8.54 5.83
C TRP A 859 -5.10 -7.79 7.09
N PRO A 860 -5.62 -6.56 6.96
CA PRO A 860 -6.25 -5.82 8.07
C PRO A 860 -7.60 -6.49 8.45
N GLY A 861 -7.61 -7.32 9.51
CA GLY A 861 -8.81 -8.01 10.02
C GLY A 861 -9.52 -7.28 11.16
N GLN A 862 -10.74 -7.72 11.49
CA GLN A 862 -11.71 -7.09 12.41
C GLN A 862 -11.26 -6.94 13.87
N ASP A 863 -10.29 -7.75 14.32
CA ASP A 863 -9.70 -7.62 15.65
C ASP A 863 -8.54 -6.63 15.61
N ASP A 864 -8.83 -5.37 15.96
CA ASP A 864 -7.98 -4.16 15.90
C ASP A 864 -6.75 -4.19 16.85
N THR A 865 -6.09 -5.35 16.97
CA THR A 865 -4.92 -5.59 17.84
C THR A 865 -3.59 -5.37 17.11
N ARG A 866 -3.62 -5.10 15.80
CA ARG A 866 -2.40 -4.97 14.99
C ARG A 866 -1.55 -3.77 15.37
N GLY A 867 -2.17 -2.67 15.80
CA GLY A 867 -1.45 -1.56 16.41
C GLY A 867 -0.59 -2.02 17.58
N ASN A 868 -1.10 -2.95 18.39
CA ASN A 868 -0.41 -3.53 19.55
C ASN A 868 0.64 -4.57 19.16
N MET A 869 0.43 -5.34 18.09
CA MET A 869 1.43 -6.31 17.59
C MET A 869 2.77 -5.66 17.26
N VAL A 870 2.77 -4.41 16.79
CA VAL A 870 4.01 -3.67 16.50
C VAL A 870 4.83 -3.44 17.78
N TYR A 871 4.16 -3.08 18.87
CA TYR A 871 4.81 -2.86 20.16
C TYR A 871 5.21 -4.17 20.84
N ALA A 872 4.37 -5.21 20.76
CA ALA A 872 4.67 -6.54 21.29
C ALA A 872 5.90 -7.17 20.61
N ASN A 873 6.07 -6.94 19.31
CA ASN A 873 7.17 -7.48 18.52
C ASN A 873 8.37 -6.52 18.38
N LEU A 874 8.49 -5.48 19.23
CA LEU A 874 9.66 -4.58 19.22
C LEU A 874 10.98 -5.32 19.43
N HIS A 875 10.95 -6.45 20.16
CA HIS A 875 12.12 -7.31 20.34
C HIS A 875 12.64 -7.96 19.04
N GLN A 876 11.84 -7.95 17.97
CA GLN A 876 12.19 -8.49 16.64
C GLN A 876 12.75 -7.40 15.70
N GLN A 877 12.96 -6.17 16.19
CA GLN A 877 13.50 -5.06 15.41
C GLN A 877 14.87 -5.43 14.80
N PRO A 878 15.07 -5.31 13.48
CA PRO A 878 16.39 -5.47 12.87
C PRO A 878 17.38 -4.43 13.37
N GLU A 879 18.66 -4.79 13.48
CA GLU A 879 19.73 -3.86 13.87
C GLU A 879 19.83 -2.63 12.95
N ASP A 880 19.57 -2.83 11.65
CA ASP A 880 19.60 -1.77 10.62
C ASP A 880 18.37 -0.84 10.66
N PHE A 881 17.40 -1.10 11.53
CA PHE A 881 16.20 -0.27 11.67
C PHE A 881 16.29 0.58 12.92
N GLU A 882 15.98 1.88 12.79
CA GLU A 882 15.63 2.67 13.97
C GLU A 882 14.29 2.21 14.56
N LYS A 883 14.12 2.40 15.87
CA LYS A 883 12.89 2.03 16.58
C LYS A 883 11.67 2.78 16.00
N SER A 884 11.87 4.05 15.69
CA SER A 884 10.91 4.92 14.99
C SER A 884 10.50 4.34 13.64
N ALA A 885 11.47 3.85 12.85
CA ALA A 885 11.26 3.26 11.53
C ALA A 885 10.49 1.94 11.61
N PHE A 886 10.84 1.06 12.55
CA PHE A 886 10.15 -0.22 12.76
C PHE A 886 8.69 -0.01 13.16
N ILE A 887 8.44 0.91 14.10
CA ILE A 887 7.08 1.27 14.53
C ILE A 887 6.30 1.89 13.36
N ALA A 888 6.90 2.83 12.64
CA ALA A 888 6.27 3.48 11.50
C ALA A 888 5.88 2.44 10.43
N LEU A 889 6.79 1.52 10.08
CA LEU A 889 6.56 0.47 9.09
C LEU A 889 5.42 -0.48 9.50
N GLY A 890 5.47 -1.02 10.71
CA GLY A 890 4.44 -1.92 11.23
C GLY A 890 3.07 -1.23 11.36
N SER A 891 3.06 0.07 11.63
CA SER A 891 1.83 0.86 11.76
C SER A 891 1.15 1.21 10.44
N LEU A 892 1.84 1.12 9.29
CA LEU A 892 1.31 1.54 7.98
C LEU A 892 -0.01 0.85 7.64
N ARG A 893 -0.11 -0.45 7.98
CA ARG A 893 -1.28 -1.30 7.69
C ARG A 893 -2.10 -1.64 8.92
N ALA A 894 -1.82 -1.01 10.06
CA ALA A 894 -2.51 -1.28 11.32
C ALA A 894 -3.95 -0.75 11.35
N PHE A 895 -4.22 0.43 10.77
CA PHE A 895 -5.56 1.04 10.80
C PHE A 895 -6.05 1.34 9.39
N PRO A 896 -7.26 0.89 8.99
CA PRO A 896 -7.85 1.27 7.71
C PRO A 896 -7.92 2.80 7.55
N ASN A 897 -7.81 3.29 6.32
CA ASN A 897 -7.99 4.69 5.93
C ASN A 897 -6.93 5.69 6.44
N GLN A 898 -5.80 5.20 6.96
CA GLN A 898 -4.68 6.05 7.39
C GLN A 898 -3.37 5.72 6.66
N GLN A 899 -3.37 4.73 5.76
CA GLN A 899 -2.18 4.24 5.06
C GLN A 899 -1.49 5.38 4.32
N TYR A 900 -2.28 6.15 3.56
CA TYR A 900 -1.75 7.20 2.71
C TYR A 900 -1.17 8.33 3.53
N ARG A 901 -1.89 8.81 4.55
CA ARG A 901 -1.36 9.80 5.51
C ARG A 901 -0.10 9.31 6.21
N LYS A 902 -0.10 8.11 6.80
CA LYS A 902 1.08 7.57 7.51
C LYS A 902 2.30 7.44 6.60
N LEU A 903 2.09 7.03 5.34
CA LEU A 903 3.15 6.96 4.35
C LEU A 903 3.66 8.35 3.94
N GLN A 904 2.78 9.35 3.82
CA GLN A 904 3.19 10.75 3.59
C GLN A 904 4.04 11.28 4.75
N TRP A 905 3.66 10.99 5.99
CA TRP A 905 4.44 11.38 7.17
C TRP A 905 5.81 10.69 7.18
N ALA A 906 5.86 9.39 6.90
CA ALA A 906 7.11 8.65 6.77
C ALA A 906 8.02 9.24 5.69
N LEU A 907 7.47 9.65 4.54
CA LEU A 907 8.23 10.31 3.47
C LEU A 907 8.69 11.72 3.83
N LEU A 908 7.87 12.51 4.51
CA LEU A 908 8.20 13.88 4.92
C LEU A 908 9.32 13.88 5.97
N GLY A 909 9.24 12.98 6.94
CA GLY A 909 10.24 12.82 8.00
C GLY A 909 11.44 11.97 7.63
N ASP A 910 11.47 11.39 6.41
CA ASP A 910 12.47 10.41 5.97
C ASP A 910 12.70 9.25 6.97
N ILE A 911 11.60 8.74 7.53
CA ILE A 911 11.64 7.83 8.68
C ILE A 911 11.97 6.38 8.28
N LEU A 912 11.61 5.96 7.06
CA LEU A 912 11.74 4.56 6.64
C LEU A 912 13.02 4.31 5.83
N PRO A 913 13.70 3.16 6.01
CA PRO A 913 14.84 2.78 5.17
C PRO A 913 14.35 2.34 3.78
N TRP A 914 14.18 3.29 2.86
CA TRP A 914 13.58 3.08 1.53
C TRP A 914 14.31 2.09 0.62
N SER A 915 15.59 1.81 0.89
CA SER A 915 16.38 0.79 0.18
C SER A 915 16.08 -0.63 0.65
N ASN A 916 15.42 -0.81 1.80
CA ASN A 916 15.18 -2.13 2.37
C ASN A 916 14.03 -2.85 1.63
N PRO A 917 14.23 -4.10 1.15
CA PRO A 917 13.21 -4.87 0.45
C PRO A 917 11.91 -5.11 1.23
N CYS A 918 11.98 -5.24 2.56
CA CYS A 918 10.80 -5.38 3.43
C CYS A 918 9.92 -4.12 3.39
N VAL A 919 10.55 -2.94 3.44
CA VAL A 919 9.86 -1.65 3.32
C VAL A 919 9.16 -1.55 1.96
N GLU A 920 9.83 -1.94 0.88
CA GLU A 920 9.26 -1.88 -0.46
C GLU A 920 7.99 -2.73 -0.60
N VAL A 921 7.99 -3.96 -0.08
CA VAL A 921 6.83 -4.87 -0.12
C VAL A 921 5.67 -4.30 0.68
N ILE A 922 5.90 -3.90 1.94
CA ILE A 922 4.83 -3.36 2.80
C ILE A 922 4.26 -2.08 2.21
N VAL A 923 5.10 -1.17 1.73
CA VAL A 923 4.66 0.10 1.14
C VAL A 923 3.83 -0.15 -0.12
N ARG A 924 4.27 -1.03 -1.04
CA ARG A 924 3.51 -1.35 -2.24
C ARG A 924 2.18 -2.04 -1.91
N GLN A 925 2.19 -3.01 -1.00
CA GLN A 925 0.95 -3.68 -0.55
C GLN A 925 -0.01 -2.68 0.10
N SER A 926 0.48 -1.77 0.94
CA SER A 926 -0.31 -0.70 1.57
C SER A 926 -0.93 0.25 0.53
N LEU A 927 -0.18 0.55 -0.52
CA LEU A 927 -0.60 1.47 -1.58
C LEU A 927 -1.58 0.85 -2.56
N TYR A 928 -1.44 -0.43 -2.90
CA TYR A 928 -2.15 -1.05 -4.03
C TYR A 928 -3.32 -1.92 -3.61
N GLN A 929 -3.33 -2.47 -2.39
CA GLN A 929 -4.45 -3.27 -1.89
C GLN A 929 -5.74 -2.45 -1.80
N LEU A 930 -6.85 -3.03 -2.26
CA LEU A 930 -8.14 -2.35 -2.36
C LEU A 930 -8.94 -2.31 -1.07
N GLY A 931 -8.97 -3.39 -0.28
CA GLY A 931 -9.78 -3.41 0.94
C GLY A 931 -11.28 -3.53 0.65
N VAL A 932 -12.10 -3.46 1.71
CA VAL A 932 -13.56 -3.62 1.62
C VAL A 932 -14.17 -2.54 0.69
N LEU A 933 -15.15 -2.95 -0.10
CA LEU A 933 -15.92 -2.07 -0.99
C LEU A 933 -17.21 -1.60 -0.28
N THR A 934 -17.71 -0.41 -0.59
CA THR A 934 -19.00 0.08 -0.05
C THR A 934 -20.16 -0.74 -0.60
N ASP A 935 -21.23 -0.86 0.18
CA ASP A 935 -22.50 -1.43 -0.28
C ASP A 935 -23.42 -0.36 -0.90
N GLU A 936 -22.85 0.48 -1.76
CA GLU A 936 -23.58 1.46 -2.55
C GLU A 936 -23.90 0.90 -3.95
N VAL A 937 -24.85 1.50 -4.66
CA VAL A 937 -25.24 1.09 -6.03
C VAL A 937 -24.03 0.95 -6.96
N SER A 938 -23.06 1.85 -6.81
CA SER A 938 -21.74 1.75 -7.43
C SER A 938 -20.69 1.57 -6.33
N PRO A 939 -20.23 0.33 -6.07
CA PRO A 939 -19.27 0.05 -5.00
C PRO A 939 -18.02 0.93 -5.08
N GLN A 940 -17.77 1.70 -4.02
CA GLN A 940 -16.63 2.57 -3.85
C GLN A 940 -15.56 1.93 -2.98
N LEU A 941 -14.32 2.37 -3.16
CA LEU A 941 -13.21 1.92 -2.31
C LEU A 941 -13.32 2.59 -0.94
N LEU A 942 -13.48 1.82 0.14
CA LEU A 942 -13.38 2.36 1.50
C LEU A 942 -11.92 2.66 1.86
N TRP A 943 -11.02 1.73 1.51
CA TRP A 943 -9.60 1.85 1.81
C TRP A 943 -8.97 3.02 1.05
N ARG A 944 -8.24 3.89 1.78
CA ARG A 944 -7.55 5.09 1.26
C ARG A 944 -8.45 6.28 0.94
N PHE A 945 -9.64 6.37 1.56
CA PHE A 945 -10.50 7.55 1.45
C PHE A 945 -9.80 8.86 1.85
N ASP A 946 -8.77 8.80 2.71
CA ASP A 946 -7.93 9.94 3.10
C ASP A 946 -7.15 10.57 1.93
N MET A 947 -6.90 9.83 0.85
CA MET A 947 -6.27 10.32 -0.37
C MET A 947 -7.11 11.41 -1.06
N LEU A 948 -8.45 11.30 -1.02
CA LEU A 948 -9.37 12.27 -1.64
C LEU A 948 -9.37 13.63 -0.91
N LYS A 949 -9.04 13.63 0.39
CA LYS A 949 -9.00 14.82 1.25
C LYS A 949 -7.61 15.50 1.28
N GLY A 950 -6.52 14.78 1.00
CA GLY A 950 -5.12 15.23 1.25
C GLY A 950 -4.34 15.86 0.08
N ALA A 951 -4.94 16.06 -1.10
CA ALA A 951 -4.21 16.38 -2.34
C ALA A 951 -3.35 17.67 -2.31
N ARG A 952 -3.70 18.67 -1.47
CA ARG A 952 -2.96 19.95 -1.37
C ARG A 952 -1.63 19.83 -0.60
N VAL A 953 -1.50 18.89 0.32
CA VAL A 953 -0.30 18.70 1.16
C VAL A 953 0.84 18.00 0.37
N TRP A 954 0.47 17.15 -0.58
CA TRP A 954 1.43 16.39 -1.41
C TRP A 954 2.25 17.28 -2.35
N THR A 955 1.64 18.28 -2.96
CA THR A 955 2.32 19.18 -3.91
C THR A 955 3.44 19.98 -3.21
N ARG A 956 3.25 20.36 -1.94
CA ARG A 956 4.30 20.98 -1.10
C ARG A 956 5.43 20.01 -0.74
N SER A 957 5.13 18.72 -0.62
CA SER A 957 6.11 17.68 -0.25
C SER A 957 7.05 17.35 -1.41
N VAL A 958 6.52 17.29 -2.65
CA VAL A 958 7.31 17.12 -3.87
C VAL A 958 8.22 18.32 -4.14
N LEU A 959 7.77 19.54 -3.83
CA LEU A 959 8.59 20.76 -3.95
C LEU A 959 9.80 20.75 -3.00
N ARG A 960 9.62 20.37 -1.72
CA ARG A 960 10.74 20.25 -0.76
C ARG A 960 11.78 19.17 -1.12
N LEU A 961 11.37 18.11 -1.82
CA LEU A 961 12.29 17.04 -2.26
C LEU A 961 13.12 17.43 -3.49
N ARG A 962 12.62 18.37 -4.30
CA ARG A 962 13.36 18.93 -5.44
C ARG A 962 14.60 19.73 -4.97
N GLU A 963 14.56 20.23 -3.74
CA GLU A 963 15.62 21.02 -3.11
C GLU A 963 16.71 20.17 -2.42
N ARG A 964 16.48 18.86 -2.18
CA ARG A 964 17.45 17.96 -1.51
C ARG A 964 17.36 16.51 -2.06
N PRO A 965 18.03 16.18 -3.18
CA PRO A 965 17.95 14.86 -3.82
C PRO A 965 18.93 13.85 -3.17
N LYS A 966 18.89 13.67 -1.85
CA LYS A 966 19.89 12.83 -1.15
C LYS A 966 19.66 11.30 -1.27
N ASN A 967 18.52 10.82 -1.81
CA ASN A 967 18.24 9.38 -1.82
C ASN A 967 17.38 8.91 -3.03
N LEU A 968 17.97 8.16 -3.97
CA LEU A 968 17.33 7.64 -5.19
C LEU A 968 16.11 6.74 -4.89
N HIS A 969 16.17 5.96 -3.80
CA HIS A 969 15.07 5.06 -3.42
C HIS A 969 13.87 5.84 -2.86
N ARG A 970 14.12 6.92 -2.10
CA ARG A 970 13.10 7.87 -1.68
C ARG A 970 12.43 8.52 -2.89
N LEU A 971 13.22 8.95 -3.89
CA LEU A 971 12.69 9.49 -5.15
C LEU A 971 11.81 8.48 -5.90
N ARG A 972 12.24 7.20 -6.00
CA ARG A 972 11.43 6.13 -6.60
C ARG A 972 10.10 5.91 -5.86
N ALA A 973 10.11 5.89 -4.53
CA ALA A 973 8.90 5.78 -3.72
C ALA A 973 7.96 6.99 -3.92
N THR A 974 8.52 8.21 -3.93
CA THR A 974 7.76 9.44 -4.21
C THR A 974 7.19 9.45 -5.62
N LEU A 975 7.94 8.98 -6.63
CA LEU A 975 7.45 8.86 -8.01
C LEU A 975 6.31 7.84 -8.12
N ARG A 976 6.41 6.70 -7.43
CA ARG A 976 5.34 5.69 -7.39
C ARG A 976 4.07 6.24 -6.75
N MET A 977 4.19 6.93 -5.61
CA MET A 977 3.06 7.60 -4.96
C MET A 977 2.49 8.75 -5.80
N SER A 978 3.34 9.50 -6.48
CA SER A 978 2.93 10.59 -7.37
C SER A 978 2.19 10.05 -8.59
N ARG A 979 2.69 8.99 -9.23
CA ARG A 979 2.00 8.32 -10.34
C ARG A 979 0.67 7.73 -9.90
N PHE A 980 0.64 7.05 -8.75
CA PHE A 980 -0.57 6.53 -8.16
C PHE A 980 -1.59 7.65 -7.92
N SER A 981 -1.24 8.68 -7.13
CA SER A 981 -2.14 9.80 -6.82
C SER A 981 -2.54 10.67 -8.02
N ALA A 982 -1.65 10.86 -9.00
CA ALA A 982 -1.96 11.59 -10.23
C ALA A 982 -3.05 10.91 -11.05
N SER A 983 -3.09 9.58 -11.08
CA SER A 983 -4.16 8.83 -11.76
C SER A 983 -5.55 9.16 -11.20
N TRP A 984 -5.63 9.57 -9.92
CA TRP A 984 -6.86 9.97 -9.22
C TRP A 984 -7.18 11.47 -9.31
N ARG A 985 -6.23 12.37 -9.64
CA ARG A 985 -6.45 13.84 -9.68
C ARG A 985 -7.29 14.33 -10.86
N VAL A 986 -7.34 13.58 -11.97
CA VAL A 986 -8.09 13.95 -13.19
C VAL A 986 -9.59 14.16 -12.90
N MET A 987 -10.11 13.59 -11.81
CA MET A 987 -11.49 13.77 -11.36
C MET A 987 -11.84 15.22 -10.98
N ARG A 988 -10.91 16.02 -10.42
CA ARG A 988 -11.22 17.41 -9.99
C ARG A 988 -11.40 18.42 -11.13
N ARG A 989 -10.87 18.15 -12.33
CA ARG A 989 -11.11 19.03 -13.49
C ARG A 989 -12.41 18.70 -14.20
N SER A 990 -12.79 17.42 -14.25
CA SER A 990 -14.05 16.98 -14.87
C SER A 990 -15.29 17.28 -14.01
N THR A 991 -15.22 17.15 -12.67
CA THR A 991 -16.39 17.46 -11.82
C THR A 991 -16.58 18.95 -11.52
N ARG A 992 -15.58 19.82 -11.78
CA ARG A 992 -15.79 21.29 -11.76
C ARG A 992 -16.44 21.79 -13.04
N SER A 993 -16.07 21.22 -14.18
CA SER A 993 -16.69 21.57 -15.47
C SER A 993 -18.18 21.20 -15.56
N MET A 994 -18.68 20.27 -14.73
CA MET A 994 -20.12 19.95 -14.66
C MET A 994 -20.90 20.77 -13.62
N HIS A 995 -20.22 21.52 -12.74
CA HIS A 995 -20.88 22.39 -11.76
C HIS A 995 -20.79 23.87 -12.11
N ASP A 996 -19.99 24.24 -13.11
CA ASP A 996 -19.93 25.60 -13.64
C ASP A 996 -20.84 25.78 -14.89
N ASP A 997 -21.54 24.72 -15.34
CA ASP A 997 -22.56 24.73 -16.42
C ASP A 997 -23.93 24.18 -15.95
N LEU A 998 -24.33 24.47 -14.70
CA LEU A 998 -25.72 24.36 -14.20
C LEU A 998 -26.11 25.58 -13.39
#